data_AF-A0A6I2WN66-F1
#
_entry.id   AF-A0A6I2WN66-F1
#
_cell.length_a   1.000
_cell.length_b   1.000
_cell.length_c   1.000
_cell.angle_alpha   90.00
_cell.angle_beta   90.00
_cell.angle_gamma   90.00
#
_symmetry.space_group_name_H-M   'P 1'
#
loop_
_entity.id
_entity.type
_entity.pdbx_description
1 polymer ?
#
loop_
_entity_poly.entity_id
_entity_poly.type
_entity_poly.pdbx_seq_one_letter_code
_entity_poly.pdbx_strand_id
1 'polypeptide(L)'
;ASYTGAQVFEAIGLSQEVVDEFFVGTTSRLGGVSLDIIAQETIARHHIAYPPGGEIPGTKRLPIGGEYQWRRDGEPHLFNPETVFALQHSTRNKRYDIFKRYTSSVNEQSKELMTLRGLFQFKNGSQPSIPIEEVESARSIIARFSTGAMSYGSISQEAHETLAIAMNRLGGKSNTGEGGEDPARYVAESNGDSKRSSIKQVASGRFGVTSDYLVNSDDIQIKVAQGAKPGEGGQLPGNKVYPWIAKVRYSTPGVGLISPPPHHDIYSIEDLAQLIHDLKNANKNARIHVKLVAEVGVGTVAAGVSKAHADVVLISGHDGGTGASPLTSLKHAGAPWELGLAETQQTLLLNGLRDRIVVQTDGQLKTGRDVVIATLLGAEEFGFATAPLVVSGCVMMRVCHLDTCPVGVATQNPELRKRFSGKPEFVETFFEYIAEEVREILAELGFRTLQEAIGRVEYLDTKDAINHWKASGLDLSPLLVRPDVESSLYNTTKQDHGLAAALDNKLIELADAALTKSEPVRIDLPVRNVNRTVGTMLGAEVTRRFGGEGLPEGTIDITLHGSAGQSLGAFIPRGIAIRLYGDSNDYVAKGISGGRVVVRPDEKATFKSGENVIAGNVIGYGATSGEIYIRGVVGERFCVRNSGAIAVVEGIGDHGCEYMTGGTVVVLGRTGRNFAAGMSGGRAFMLDINADNVNTDMVDILAVPQDQREVLKSHISKFHAETGSEIASELLKSWDESISRISLVMPRDYARVLEAMERATREGLPIDKFVMEVAG
;
A
#
# COMPACT_ATOMS: atom_id res chain seq x y z
N ALA A 1 26.20 -1.68 -16.15
CA ALA A 1 26.43 -0.93 -17.39
C ALA A 1 25.38 0.18 -17.55
N SER A 2 24.09 -0.11 -17.74
CA SER A 2 23.07 0.94 -17.98
C SER A 2 22.91 1.97 -16.86
N TYR A 3 23.03 1.56 -15.58
CA TYR A 3 22.99 2.49 -14.44
C TYR A 3 24.26 3.36 -14.33
N THR A 4 25.38 2.88 -14.86
CA THR A 4 26.67 3.56 -14.76
C THR A 4 26.64 4.85 -15.59
N GLY A 5 26.62 6.01 -14.92
CA GLY A 5 26.55 7.32 -15.56
C GLY A 5 25.14 7.86 -15.82
N ALA A 6 24.08 7.09 -15.51
CA ALA A 6 22.69 7.52 -15.72
C ALA A 6 22.21 8.60 -14.73
N GLN A 7 22.93 8.79 -13.61
CA GLN A 7 22.62 9.78 -12.57
C GLN A 7 21.18 9.68 -12.06
N VAL A 8 20.75 8.49 -11.62
CA VAL A 8 19.42 8.26 -11.03
C VAL A 8 19.37 8.80 -9.58
N PHE A 9 19.62 10.09 -9.44
CA PHE A 9 19.70 10.83 -8.18
C PHE A 9 19.07 12.23 -8.36
N GLU A 10 18.58 12.78 -7.26
CA GLU A 10 18.17 14.19 -7.16
C GLU A 10 19.08 14.88 -6.14
N ALA A 11 19.65 16.04 -6.51
CA ALA A 11 20.50 16.82 -5.61
C ALA A 11 19.66 17.87 -4.87
N ILE A 12 19.61 17.75 -3.54
CA ILE A 12 18.94 18.74 -2.67
C ILE A 12 20.01 19.43 -1.83
N GLY A 13 20.17 20.74 -2.01
CA GLY A 13 21.11 21.56 -1.25
C GLY A 13 22.51 21.70 -1.87
N LEU A 14 22.68 21.41 -3.17
CA LEU A 14 23.90 21.71 -3.92
C LEU A 14 23.65 22.85 -4.90
N SER A 15 24.57 23.81 -5.00
CA SER A 15 24.45 24.91 -5.97
C SER A 15 24.46 24.40 -7.41
N GLN A 16 23.78 25.13 -8.30
CA GLN A 16 23.72 24.78 -9.72
C GLN A 16 25.12 24.79 -10.37
N GLU A 17 26.01 25.71 -9.98
CA GLU A 17 27.39 25.76 -10.47
C GLU A 17 28.17 24.46 -10.19
N VAL A 18 28.02 23.88 -8.99
CA VAL A 18 28.67 22.60 -8.64
C VAL A 18 28.08 21.46 -9.47
N VAL A 19 26.77 21.46 -9.67
CA VAL A 19 26.09 20.43 -10.47
C VAL A 19 26.47 20.52 -11.95
N ASP A 20 26.52 21.71 -12.51
CA ASP A 20 26.86 21.93 -13.92
C ASP A 20 28.31 21.56 -14.25
N GLU A 21 29.24 21.71 -13.31
CA GLU A 21 30.65 21.33 -13.54
C GLU A 21 30.88 19.82 -13.28
N PHE A 22 30.34 19.27 -12.20
CA PHE A 22 30.74 17.95 -11.70
C PHE A 22 29.67 16.84 -11.84
N PHE A 23 28.40 17.20 -12.02
CA PHE A 23 27.26 16.28 -12.05
C PHE A 23 26.24 16.64 -13.15
N VAL A 24 26.75 17.05 -14.33
CA VAL A 24 25.97 17.55 -15.48
C VAL A 24 24.73 16.68 -15.72
N GLY A 25 23.55 17.29 -15.67
CA GLY A 25 22.26 16.64 -15.92
C GLY A 25 21.49 16.22 -14.67
N THR A 26 22.12 16.21 -13.49
CA THR A 26 21.42 15.97 -12.22
C THR A 26 20.52 17.15 -11.87
N THR A 27 19.29 16.89 -11.44
CA THR A 27 18.37 17.96 -11.04
C THR A 27 18.76 18.55 -9.68
N SER A 28 18.81 19.88 -9.56
CA SER A 28 18.94 20.58 -8.26
C SER A 28 18.05 21.82 -8.16
N ARG A 29 16.78 21.60 -7.84
CA ARG A 29 15.71 22.63 -7.91
C ARG A 29 15.90 23.82 -6.99
N LEU A 30 16.54 23.61 -5.84
CA LEU A 30 16.67 24.62 -4.80
C LEU A 30 18.05 25.30 -4.79
N GLY A 31 18.99 24.86 -5.62
CA GLY A 31 20.40 25.21 -5.41
C GLY A 31 20.89 24.78 -4.01
N GLY A 32 21.87 25.51 -3.49
CA GLY A 32 22.42 25.27 -2.15
C GLY A 32 23.91 25.59 -2.06
N VAL A 33 24.68 24.70 -1.44
CA VAL A 33 26.07 24.99 -1.08
C VAL A 33 26.99 25.02 -2.31
N SER A 34 27.95 25.95 -2.30
CA SER A 34 29.03 26.05 -3.30
C SER A 34 30.21 25.15 -2.94
N LEU A 35 31.18 25.06 -3.86
CA LEU A 35 32.42 24.31 -3.64
C LEU A 35 33.21 24.83 -2.43
N ASP A 36 33.17 26.15 -2.18
CA ASP A 36 33.84 26.78 -1.03
C ASP A 36 33.27 26.30 0.31
N ILE A 37 31.93 26.19 0.41
CA ILE A 37 31.27 25.68 1.61
C ILE A 37 31.55 24.19 1.80
N ILE A 38 31.55 23.41 0.70
CA ILE A 38 31.93 21.99 0.74
C ILE A 38 33.38 21.84 1.25
N ALA A 39 34.30 22.66 0.75
CA ALA A 39 35.68 22.68 1.20
C ALA A 39 35.80 23.08 2.67
N GLN A 40 35.09 24.13 3.11
CA GLN A 40 35.07 24.57 4.50
C GLN A 40 34.58 23.48 5.45
N GLU A 41 33.48 22.78 5.12
CA GLU A 41 32.99 21.68 5.95
C GLU A 41 33.95 20.48 5.95
N THR A 42 34.58 20.20 4.82
CA THR A 42 35.58 19.13 4.69
C THR A 42 36.79 19.41 5.58
N ILE A 43 37.28 20.65 5.58
CA ILE A 43 38.36 21.13 6.45
C ILE A 43 37.95 21.07 7.93
N ALA A 44 36.72 21.47 8.26
CA ALA A 44 36.22 21.40 9.64
C ALA A 44 36.22 19.94 10.17
N ARG A 45 35.75 18.98 9.37
CA ARG A 45 35.83 17.54 9.71
C ARG A 45 37.28 17.05 9.79
N HIS A 46 38.14 17.51 8.88
CA HIS A 46 39.57 17.20 8.90
C HIS A 46 40.23 17.66 10.21
N HIS A 47 39.93 18.87 10.69
CA HIS A 47 40.48 19.41 11.95
C HIS A 47 40.03 18.66 13.21
N ILE A 48 38.93 17.90 13.16
CA ILE A 48 38.55 17.01 14.27
C ILE A 48 39.56 15.86 14.39
N ALA A 49 40.02 15.32 13.26
CA ALA A 49 41.01 14.23 13.19
C ALA A 49 42.46 14.75 13.30
N TYR A 50 42.73 15.94 12.76
CA TYR A 50 44.04 16.58 12.69
C TYR A 50 43.95 18.05 13.17
N PRO A 51 43.91 18.29 14.50
CA PRO A 51 43.79 19.64 15.03
C PRO A 51 44.96 20.55 14.60
N PRO A 52 44.69 21.80 14.20
CA PRO A 52 45.75 22.79 14.01
C PRO A 52 46.59 22.93 15.28
N GLY A 53 47.89 22.66 15.21
CA GLY A 53 48.80 22.65 16.36
C GLY A 53 49.33 21.27 16.77
N GLY A 54 48.85 20.18 16.15
CA GLY A 54 49.51 18.86 16.18
C GLY A 54 49.32 18.03 17.46
N GLU A 55 48.77 18.59 18.53
CA GLU A 55 48.40 17.79 19.71
C GLU A 55 47.14 16.97 19.42
N ILE A 56 47.26 15.64 19.53
CA ILE A 56 46.14 14.70 19.52
C ILE A 56 45.95 14.22 20.97
N PRO A 57 45.06 14.85 21.77
CA PRO A 57 44.90 14.50 23.17
C PRO A 57 44.13 13.17 23.28
N GLY A 58 44.84 12.09 23.58
CA GLY A 58 44.26 10.75 23.79
C GLY A 58 43.55 10.16 22.57
N THR A 59 43.25 8.87 22.61
CA THR A 59 42.48 8.18 21.56
C THR A 59 41.02 8.67 21.60
N LYS A 60 40.73 9.82 20.98
CA LYS A 60 39.34 10.24 20.76
C LYS A 60 38.66 9.17 19.93
N ARG A 61 37.75 8.42 20.56
CA ARG A 61 36.83 7.52 19.86
C ARG A 61 36.00 8.36 18.89
N LEU A 62 35.58 7.76 17.78
CA LEU A 62 34.60 8.39 16.90
C LEU A 62 33.37 8.80 17.71
N PRO A 63 32.77 9.98 17.43
CA PRO A 63 31.50 10.35 18.03
C PRO A 63 30.46 9.26 17.78
N ILE A 64 29.60 9.00 18.77
CA ILE A 64 28.57 7.96 18.67
C ILE A 64 27.55 8.29 17.57
N GLY A 65 27.31 9.58 17.32
CA GLY A 65 26.29 10.08 16.41
C GLY A 65 24.87 9.86 16.94
N GLY A 66 23.93 10.57 16.35
CA GLY A 66 22.49 10.52 16.62
C GLY A 66 21.64 10.36 15.35
N GLU A 67 22.25 10.25 14.16
CA GLU A 67 21.53 10.29 12.88
C GLU A 67 20.37 9.27 12.76
N TYR A 68 20.60 8.01 13.15
CA TYR A 68 19.60 6.94 13.04
C TYR A 68 18.68 6.82 14.26
N GLN A 69 19.18 7.21 15.43
CA GLN A 69 18.47 7.16 16.70
C GLN A 69 18.91 8.33 17.55
N TRP A 70 17.92 9.03 18.13
CA TRP A 70 18.20 10.17 18.99
C TRP A 70 19.18 9.79 20.11
N ARG A 71 20.18 10.65 20.29
CA ARG A 71 21.13 10.65 21.40
C ARG A 71 21.20 12.07 21.96
N ARG A 72 21.48 12.18 23.25
CA ARG A 72 21.56 13.48 23.94
C ARG A 72 22.57 14.42 23.27
N ASP A 73 23.72 13.89 22.87
CA ASP A 73 24.84 14.64 22.29
C ASP A 73 24.99 14.38 20.77
N GLY A 74 23.91 13.96 20.09
CA GLY A 74 23.90 13.65 18.65
C GLY A 74 23.13 14.67 17.82
N GLU A 75 22.87 14.35 16.55
CA GLU A 75 22.05 15.18 15.67
C GLU A 75 20.62 15.39 16.22
N PRO A 76 19.99 16.55 15.96
CA PRO A 76 18.64 16.85 16.43
C PRO A 76 17.57 15.97 15.76
N HIS A 77 16.50 15.66 16.50
CA HIS A 77 15.31 14.95 16.00
C HIS A 77 14.05 15.69 16.44
N LEU A 78 13.09 15.87 15.52
CA LEU A 78 11.80 16.52 15.81
C LEU A 78 11.00 15.78 16.89
N PHE A 79 11.22 14.46 17.00
CA PHE A 79 10.80 13.68 18.16
C PHE A 79 12.02 13.33 19.02
N ASN A 80 12.07 13.97 20.18
CA ASN A 80 13.01 13.74 21.25
C ASN A 80 12.23 13.46 22.55
N PRO A 81 12.90 13.07 23.66
CA PRO A 81 12.18 12.72 24.89
C PRO A 81 11.26 13.82 25.43
N GLU A 82 11.63 15.09 25.28
CA GLU A 82 10.86 16.23 25.79
C GLU A 82 9.58 16.46 24.97
N THR A 83 9.69 16.50 23.64
CA THR A 83 8.55 16.64 22.73
C THR A 83 7.60 15.44 22.82
N VAL A 84 8.13 14.22 22.94
CA VAL A 84 7.33 13.00 23.17
C VAL A 84 6.56 13.09 24.49
N PHE A 85 7.23 13.49 25.57
CA PHE A 85 6.58 13.65 26.87
C PHE A 85 5.50 14.73 26.83
N ALA A 86 5.79 15.92 26.29
CA ALA A 86 4.84 17.02 26.21
C ALA A 86 3.59 16.66 25.38
N LEU A 87 3.77 15.97 24.25
CA LEU A 87 2.65 15.50 23.41
C LEU A 87 1.79 14.45 24.13
N GLN A 88 2.39 13.47 24.78
CA GLN A 88 1.64 12.46 25.54
C GLN A 88 0.93 13.07 26.75
N HIS A 89 1.60 13.97 27.47
CA HIS A 89 1.05 14.57 28.67
C HIS A 89 -0.09 15.54 28.34
N SER A 90 0.03 16.35 27.29
CA SER A 90 -1.01 17.30 26.87
C SER A 90 -2.30 16.59 26.44
N THR A 91 -2.20 15.53 25.64
CA THR A 91 -3.38 14.81 25.13
C THR A 91 -4.04 13.95 26.21
N ARG A 92 -3.28 13.31 27.10
CA ARG A 92 -3.83 12.50 28.20
C ARG A 92 -4.55 13.35 29.26
N ASN A 93 -4.03 14.53 29.57
CA ASN A 93 -4.58 15.40 30.62
C ASN A 93 -5.50 16.50 30.06
N LYS A 94 -5.75 16.51 28.74
CA LYS A 94 -6.52 17.56 28.05
C LYS A 94 -6.01 18.97 28.39
N ARG A 95 -4.70 19.17 28.20
CA ARG A 95 -3.98 20.42 28.47
C ARG A 95 -3.46 21.06 27.18
N TYR A 96 -4.29 21.90 26.58
CA TYR A 96 -3.95 22.62 25.35
C TYR A 96 -2.75 23.57 25.53
N ASP A 97 -2.57 24.16 26.71
CA ASP A 97 -1.40 25.00 27.01
C ASP A 97 -0.08 24.22 26.93
N ILE A 98 -0.07 22.95 27.33
CA ILE A 98 1.10 22.06 27.19
C ILE A 98 1.25 21.62 25.74
N PHE A 99 0.14 21.43 25.01
CA PHE A 99 0.18 21.15 23.58
C PHE A 99 0.83 22.30 22.79
N LYS A 100 0.49 23.56 23.09
CA LYS A 100 1.15 24.72 22.47
C LYS A 100 2.64 24.77 22.77
N ARG A 101 3.09 24.38 23.98
CA ARG A 101 4.54 24.24 24.26
C ARG A 101 5.19 23.16 23.40
N TYR A 102 4.50 22.03 23.19
CA TYR A 102 4.95 20.98 22.27
C TYR A 102 5.07 21.51 20.83
N THR A 103 4.02 22.16 20.30
CA THR A 103 4.03 22.64 18.91
C THR A 103 5.05 23.76 18.72
N SER A 104 5.19 24.69 19.67
CA SER A 104 6.26 25.70 19.65
C SER A 104 7.65 25.06 19.62
N SER A 105 7.93 24.08 20.48
CA SER A 105 9.23 23.39 20.50
C SER A 105 9.55 22.69 19.18
N VAL A 106 8.57 22.01 18.57
CA VAL A 106 8.72 21.37 17.26
C VAL A 106 8.94 22.42 16.16
N ASN A 107 8.18 23.52 16.17
CA ASN A 107 8.26 24.58 15.18
C ASN A 107 9.59 25.35 15.26
N GLU A 108 10.13 25.55 16.47
CA GLU A 108 11.43 26.19 16.70
C GLU A 108 12.59 25.29 16.28
N GLN A 109 12.59 24.01 16.67
CA GLN A 109 13.60 23.04 16.21
C GLN A 109 13.62 22.92 14.68
N SER A 110 12.46 22.99 14.04
CA SER A 110 12.37 22.94 12.58
C SER A 110 13.15 24.08 11.90
N LYS A 111 13.35 25.23 12.59
CA LYS A 111 14.18 26.35 12.11
C LYS A 111 15.68 26.07 12.16
N GLU A 112 16.12 25.04 12.90
CA GLU A 112 17.51 24.55 12.89
C GLU A 112 17.84 23.73 11.62
N LEU A 113 17.26 24.12 10.47
CA LEU A 113 17.43 23.46 9.17
C LEU A 113 17.07 21.96 9.14
N MET A 114 16.09 21.54 9.94
CA MET A 114 15.66 20.14 9.98
C MET A 114 14.67 19.78 8.86
N THR A 115 13.91 20.76 8.38
CA THR A 115 12.87 20.59 7.34
C THR A 115 12.75 21.85 6.48
N LEU A 116 12.29 21.72 5.24
CA LEU A 116 12.06 22.87 4.36
C LEU A 116 10.95 23.78 4.91
N ARG A 117 9.84 23.22 5.39
CA ARG A 117 8.76 24.02 6.02
C ARG A 117 9.19 24.82 7.24
N GLY A 118 10.26 24.42 7.94
CA GLY A 118 10.85 25.21 9.01
C GLY A 118 11.40 26.56 8.55
N LEU A 119 11.69 26.68 7.25
CA LEU A 119 12.18 27.89 6.58
C LEU A 119 11.06 28.83 6.12
N PHE A 120 9.81 28.40 6.11
CA PHE A 120 8.69 29.25 5.70
C PHE A 120 8.20 30.11 6.86
N GLN A 121 7.73 31.31 6.58
CA GLN A 121 6.98 32.14 7.51
C GLN A 121 5.62 32.50 6.91
N PHE A 122 4.65 32.78 7.78
CA PHE A 122 3.36 33.30 7.34
C PHE A 122 3.46 34.80 7.11
N LYS A 123 3.00 35.25 5.94
CA LYS A 123 2.99 36.66 5.58
C LYS A 123 1.73 37.33 6.14
N ASN A 124 1.86 37.91 7.32
CA ASN A 124 0.78 38.64 7.99
C ASN A 124 0.47 39.98 7.30
N GLY A 125 -0.80 40.37 7.31
CA GLY A 125 -1.26 41.69 6.81
C GLY A 125 -1.67 41.75 5.34
N SER A 126 -1.63 40.64 4.59
CA SER A 126 -2.23 40.57 3.24
C SER A 126 -3.75 40.74 3.29
N GLN A 127 -4.38 40.30 4.38
CA GLN A 127 -5.77 40.57 4.74
C GLN A 127 -5.87 40.81 6.26
N PRO A 128 -6.91 41.49 6.75
CA PRO A 128 -7.17 41.61 8.18
C PRO A 128 -7.44 40.25 8.81
N SER A 129 -6.88 40.02 10.01
CA SER A 129 -7.25 38.86 10.83
C SER A 129 -8.74 38.90 11.18
N ILE A 130 -9.36 37.74 11.30
CA ILE A 130 -10.79 37.61 11.65
C ILE A 130 -10.96 36.98 13.04
N PRO A 131 -12.11 37.13 13.70
CA PRO A 131 -12.44 36.38 14.91
C PRO A 131 -12.42 34.87 14.65
N ILE A 132 -11.91 34.08 15.60
CA ILE A 132 -11.81 32.62 15.46
C ILE A 132 -13.20 31.96 15.33
N GLU A 133 -14.24 32.61 15.86
CA GLU A 133 -15.64 32.19 15.76
C GLU A 133 -16.18 32.23 14.32
N GLU A 134 -15.57 33.03 13.43
CA GLU A 134 -15.89 33.04 12.00
C GLU A 134 -15.21 31.90 11.22
N VAL A 135 -14.20 31.26 11.80
CA VAL A 135 -13.50 30.14 11.18
C VAL A 135 -14.32 28.86 11.33
N GLU A 136 -14.32 28.04 10.29
CA GLU A 136 -14.99 26.74 10.28
C GLU A 136 -14.67 25.89 11.52
N SER A 137 -15.64 25.05 11.90
CA SER A 137 -15.51 24.24 13.11
C SER A 137 -14.34 23.26 13.05
N ALA A 138 -13.78 22.92 14.21
CA ALA A 138 -12.72 21.90 14.32
C ALA A 138 -13.14 20.57 13.70
N ARG A 139 -14.42 20.18 13.84
CA ARG A 139 -14.97 18.95 13.23
C ARG A 139 -14.89 18.96 11.70
N SER A 140 -15.16 20.10 11.05
CA SER A 140 -15.05 20.25 9.59
C SER A 140 -13.61 20.09 9.12
N ILE A 141 -12.66 20.65 9.87
CA ILE A 141 -11.22 20.48 9.64
C ILE A 141 -10.80 19.01 9.82
N ILE A 142 -11.23 18.35 10.90
CA ILE A 142 -10.86 16.95 11.19
C ILE A 142 -11.40 15.97 10.14
N ALA A 143 -12.50 16.30 9.45
CA ALA A 143 -12.99 15.47 8.33
C ALA A 143 -11.96 15.35 7.17
N ARG A 144 -10.99 16.27 7.10
CA ARG A 144 -9.86 16.26 6.16
C ARG A 144 -8.64 15.53 6.71
N PHE A 145 -8.69 15.04 7.95
CA PHE A 145 -7.59 14.33 8.60
C PHE A 145 -7.78 12.83 8.50
N SER A 146 -6.66 12.15 8.29
CA SER A 146 -6.58 10.70 8.33
C SER A 146 -5.42 10.23 9.18
N THR A 147 -5.57 9.10 9.86
CA THR A 147 -4.40 8.35 10.34
C THR A 147 -3.73 7.65 9.17
N GLY A 148 -2.40 7.76 9.10
CA GLY A 148 -1.61 7.21 8.01
C GLY A 148 -1.69 5.69 7.94
N ALA A 149 -1.43 5.15 6.75
CA ALA A 149 -1.46 3.72 6.47
C ALA A 149 -0.41 2.93 7.29
N MET A 150 -0.85 2.23 8.33
CA MET A 150 0.03 1.46 9.23
C MET A 150 -0.54 0.05 9.42
N SER A 151 0.10 -0.94 8.81
CA SER A 151 -0.47 -2.28 8.71
C SER A 151 -0.69 -2.95 10.07
N TYR A 152 -1.83 -3.62 10.24
CA TYR A 152 -1.96 -4.68 11.24
C TYR A 152 -0.89 -5.76 11.01
N GLY A 153 -0.11 -6.05 12.06
CA GLY A 153 1.14 -6.81 11.99
C GLY A 153 2.35 -5.94 12.31
N SER A 154 2.49 -4.78 11.65
CA SER A 154 3.48 -3.78 12.02
C SER A 154 3.15 -3.17 13.38
N ILE A 155 1.90 -2.75 13.56
CA ILE A 155 1.34 -2.31 14.84
C ILE A 155 0.41 -3.39 15.41
N SER A 156 0.24 -3.35 16.73
CA SER A 156 -0.66 -4.23 17.48
C SER A 156 -2.12 -3.98 17.10
N GLN A 157 -2.97 -4.97 17.38
CA GLN A 157 -4.41 -4.85 17.18
C GLN A 157 -4.97 -3.68 17.99
N GLU A 158 -4.52 -3.55 19.24
CA GLU A 158 -4.97 -2.53 20.18
C GLU A 158 -4.67 -1.12 19.66
N ALA A 159 -3.45 -0.89 19.14
CA ALA A 159 -3.08 0.38 18.53
C ALA A 159 -3.91 0.66 17.26
N HIS A 160 -4.07 -0.35 16.41
CA HIS A 160 -4.79 -0.20 15.14
C HIS A 160 -6.29 0.11 15.35
N GLU A 161 -6.95 -0.62 16.25
CA GLU A 161 -8.36 -0.42 16.58
C GLU A 161 -8.58 0.90 17.33
N THR A 162 -7.67 1.28 18.22
CA THR A 162 -7.73 2.58 18.93
C THR A 162 -7.76 3.75 17.94
N LEU A 163 -6.91 3.72 16.91
CA LEU A 163 -6.90 4.75 15.87
C LEU A 163 -8.21 4.74 15.06
N ALA A 164 -8.73 3.56 14.72
CA ALA A 164 -9.98 3.45 13.96
C ALA A 164 -11.17 4.03 14.73
N ILE A 165 -11.33 3.64 16.00
CA ILE A 165 -12.41 4.12 16.86
C ILE A 165 -12.36 5.64 17.00
N ALA A 166 -11.18 6.20 17.32
CA ALA A 166 -11.00 7.65 17.48
C ALA A 166 -11.41 8.42 16.22
N MET A 167 -10.92 8.00 15.05
CA MET A 167 -11.20 8.70 13.80
C MET A 167 -12.67 8.58 13.40
N ASN A 168 -13.29 7.41 13.60
CA ASN A 168 -14.70 7.20 13.31
C ASN A 168 -15.61 8.07 14.20
N ARG A 169 -15.28 8.22 15.49
CA ARG A 169 -16.00 9.12 16.41
C ARG A 169 -15.91 10.59 15.99
N LEU A 170 -14.74 11.02 15.53
CA LEU A 170 -14.49 12.40 15.09
C LEU A 170 -15.07 12.71 13.70
N GLY A 171 -15.36 11.69 12.88
CA GLY A 171 -15.71 11.86 11.48
C GLY A 171 -14.51 12.12 10.55
N GLY A 172 -13.29 11.86 11.04
CA GLY A 172 -12.10 11.74 10.19
C GLY A 172 -11.95 10.30 9.68
N LYS A 173 -10.77 9.95 9.17
CA LYS A 173 -10.55 8.63 8.56
C LYS A 173 -9.38 7.88 9.19
N SER A 174 -9.47 6.55 9.22
CA SER A 174 -8.31 5.69 9.51
C SER A 174 -7.99 4.78 8.35
N ASN A 175 -6.73 4.34 8.26
CA ASN A 175 -6.22 3.54 7.14
C ASN A 175 -5.64 2.21 7.62
N THR A 176 -6.03 1.11 6.96
CA THR A 176 -5.59 -0.26 7.31
C THR A 176 -4.11 -0.51 7.12
N GLY A 177 -3.44 0.27 6.26
CA GLY A 177 -2.19 -0.14 5.64
C GLY A 177 -2.30 -1.47 4.88
N GLU A 178 -1.14 -2.02 4.54
CA GLU A 178 -1.01 -3.20 3.67
C GLU A 178 -1.29 -4.55 4.35
N GLY A 179 -1.88 -4.55 5.55
CA GLY A 179 -1.96 -5.74 6.41
C GLY A 179 -3.25 -6.55 6.32
N GLY A 180 -4.24 -6.09 5.54
CA GLY A 180 -5.62 -6.54 5.64
C GLY A 180 -6.33 -6.01 6.88
N GLU A 181 -7.61 -6.36 7.04
CA GLU A 181 -8.42 -6.03 8.21
C GLU A 181 -9.28 -7.24 8.58
N ASP A 182 -9.42 -7.53 9.89
CA ASP A 182 -10.27 -8.62 10.36
C ASP A 182 -11.74 -8.28 10.07
N PRO A 183 -12.51 -9.15 9.36
CA PRO A 183 -13.92 -8.91 9.06
C PRO A 183 -14.81 -8.66 10.28
N ALA A 184 -14.42 -9.16 11.47
CA ALA A 184 -15.15 -8.87 12.71
C ALA A 184 -15.24 -7.36 13.01
N ARG A 185 -14.33 -6.54 12.47
CA ARG A 185 -14.31 -5.08 12.65
C ARG A 185 -15.33 -4.34 11.80
N TYR A 186 -15.97 -5.00 10.83
CA TYR A 186 -16.96 -4.37 9.95
C TYR A 186 -18.31 -4.16 10.62
N VAL A 187 -18.57 -4.90 11.70
CA VAL A 187 -19.76 -4.75 12.54
C VAL A 187 -19.45 -3.76 13.65
N ALA A 188 -20.35 -2.79 13.85
CA ALA A 188 -20.24 -1.85 14.96
C ALA A 188 -20.43 -2.58 16.31
N GLU A 189 -19.72 -2.11 17.33
CA GLU A 189 -19.84 -2.64 18.68
C GLU A 189 -21.16 -2.22 19.33
N SER A 190 -21.55 -2.91 20.39
CA SER A 190 -22.81 -2.65 21.11
C SER A 190 -22.88 -1.25 21.74
N ASN A 191 -21.74 -0.61 21.98
CA ASN A 191 -21.64 0.77 22.48
C ASN A 191 -21.70 1.83 21.36
N GLY A 192 -21.81 1.42 20.09
CA GLY A 192 -21.84 2.30 18.92
C GLY A 192 -20.46 2.60 18.30
N ASP A 193 -19.36 2.13 18.90
CA ASP A 193 -18.04 2.29 18.31
C ASP A 193 -17.88 1.44 17.05
N SER A 194 -17.14 1.97 16.08
CA SER A 194 -16.74 1.21 14.90
C SER A 194 -15.23 1.03 14.88
N LYS A 195 -14.79 -0.22 14.75
CA LYS A 195 -13.38 -0.58 14.54
C LYS A 195 -13.00 -0.62 13.07
N ARG A 196 -13.95 -0.45 12.14
CA ARG A 196 -13.71 -0.48 10.70
C ARG A 196 -12.82 0.69 10.29
N SER A 197 -11.75 0.45 9.56
CA SER A 197 -11.00 1.55 8.94
C SER A 197 -11.69 2.05 7.68
N SER A 198 -11.93 3.36 7.56
CA SER A 198 -12.57 3.97 6.40
C SER A 198 -11.76 3.80 5.11
N ILE A 199 -10.43 3.89 5.20
CA ILE A 199 -9.51 3.75 4.07
C ILE A 199 -8.93 2.33 4.08
N LYS A 200 -9.12 1.61 2.98
CA LYS A 200 -8.58 0.27 2.75
C LYS A 200 -7.42 0.34 1.75
N GLN A 201 -6.24 -0.11 2.14
CA GLN A 201 -5.08 -0.09 1.23
C GLN A 201 -5.04 -1.33 0.34
N VAL A 202 -4.68 -1.14 -0.93
CA VAL A 202 -4.34 -2.17 -1.91
C VAL A 202 -2.89 -1.95 -2.29
N ALA A 203 -2.01 -2.81 -1.80
CA ALA A 203 -0.55 -2.77 -2.03
C ALA A 203 -0.10 -4.00 -2.82
N SER A 204 1.16 -4.02 -3.28
CA SER A 204 1.73 -5.09 -4.14
C SER A 204 1.60 -6.51 -3.58
N GLY A 205 1.59 -6.68 -2.25
CA GLY A 205 1.39 -8.00 -1.63
C GLY A 205 -0.05 -8.54 -1.69
N ARG A 206 -1.05 -7.68 -1.95
CA ARG A 206 -2.50 -7.98 -1.91
C ARG A 206 -2.96 -8.70 -0.64
N PHE A 207 -2.26 -8.51 0.48
CA PHE A 207 -2.63 -9.15 1.74
C PHE A 207 -4.02 -8.69 2.21
N GLY A 208 -4.89 -9.66 2.46
CA GLY A 208 -6.25 -9.41 2.95
C GLY A 208 -7.18 -8.69 1.96
N VAL A 209 -6.79 -8.54 0.69
CA VAL A 209 -7.62 -7.87 -0.32
C VAL A 209 -8.64 -8.87 -0.89
N THR A 210 -9.86 -8.83 -0.36
CA THR A 210 -11.01 -9.64 -0.80
C THR A 210 -12.17 -8.76 -1.24
N SER A 211 -13.21 -9.34 -1.85
CA SER A 211 -14.46 -8.61 -2.12
C SER A 211 -15.01 -7.95 -0.86
N ASP A 212 -15.04 -8.67 0.26
CA ASP A 212 -15.57 -8.20 1.55
C ASP A 212 -14.76 -7.04 2.13
N TYR A 213 -13.43 -7.11 2.01
CA TYR A 213 -12.54 -6.02 2.37
C TYR A 213 -12.77 -4.76 1.53
N LEU A 214 -12.93 -4.91 0.21
CA LEU A 214 -13.12 -3.78 -0.71
C LEU A 214 -14.49 -3.13 -0.56
N VAL A 215 -15.55 -3.91 -0.34
CA VAL A 215 -16.91 -3.39 -0.11
C VAL A 215 -17.01 -2.62 1.21
N ASN A 216 -16.27 -3.02 2.24
CA ASN A 216 -16.25 -2.36 3.54
C ASN A 216 -15.27 -1.17 3.62
N SER A 217 -15.22 -0.36 2.56
CA SER A 217 -14.38 0.84 2.45
C SER A 217 -15.19 2.08 2.05
N ASP A 218 -14.77 3.24 2.56
CA ASP A 218 -15.20 4.54 2.06
C ASP A 218 -14.20 5.08 1.02
N ASP A 219 -12.91 4.76 1.21
CA ASP A 219 -11.81 5.09 0.31
C ASP A 219 -10.94 3.84 0.11
N ILE A 220 -10.46 3.59 -1.13
CA ILE A 220 -9.50 2.52 -1.44
C ILE A 220 -8.19 3.16 -1.89
N GLN A 221 -7.09 2.85 -1.22
CA GLN A 221 -5.78 3.44 -1.51
C GLN A 221 -4.85 2.46 -2.22
N ILE A 222 -4.56 2.73 -3.49
CA ILE A 222 -3.48 2.08 -4.24
C ILE A 222 -2.15 2.61 -3.71
N LYS A 223 -1.36 1.74 -3.08
CA LYS A 223 -0.05 2.08 -2.53
C LYS A 223 1.05 1.79 -3.55
N VAL A 224 1.35 2.77 -4.39
CA VAL A 224 2.49 2.67 -5.33
C VAL A 224 3.79 2.70 -4.55
N ALA A 225 3.94 3.61 -3.58
CA ALA A 225 5.15 3.77 -2.80
C ALA A 225 4.90 4.32 -1.38
N GLN A 226 5.94 4.37 -0.55
CA GLN A 226 5.94 5.05 0.75
C GLN A 226 7.28 5.76 0.98
N GLY A 227 7.27 6.90 1.68
CA GLY A 227 8.45 7.74 1.84
C GLY A 227 9.68 7.04 2.43
N ALA A 228 9.48 6.14 3.40
CA ALA A 228 10.57 5.43 4.07
C ALA A 228 11.34 4.41 3.19
N LYS A 229 10.76 4.03 2.04
CA LYS A 229 11.32 3.06 1.08
C LYS A 229 10.57 3.11 -0.25
N PRO A 230 10.78 4.14 -1.07
CA PRO A 230 9.96 4.38 -2.26
C PRO A 230 10.11 3.30 -3.33
N GLY A 231 11.33 2.80 -3.54
CA GLY A 231 11.65 1.79 -4.56
C GLY A 231 11.44 0.33 -4.13
N GLU A 232 10.77 0.07 -2.99
CA GLU A 232 10.67 -1.26 -2.40
C GLU A 232 9.27 -1.61 -1.89
N GLY A 233 9.04 -2.91 -1.64
CA GLY A 233 7.80 -3.42 -1.08
C GLY A 233 7.70 -3.35 0.45
N GLY A 234 6.48 -3.66 0.91
CA GLY A 234 6.18 -3.92 2.32
C GLY A 234 7.05 -5.02 2.93
N GLN A 235 7.38 -4.90 4.22
CA GLN A 235 8.20 -5.89 4.93
C GLN A 235 7.59 -6.16 6.30
N LEU A 236 7.29 -7.42 6.58
CA LEU A 236 6.91 -7.89 7.91
C LEU A 236 7.79 -9.09 8.30
N PRO A 237 8.66 -8.93 9.31
CA PRO A 237 9.49 -10.02 9.82
C PRO A 237 8.67 -11.23 10.28
N GLY A 238 9.18 -12.45 10.05
CA GLY A 238 8.46 -13.71 10.32
C GLY A 238 8.07 -13.88 11.79
N ASN A 239 8.91 -13.41 12.72
CA ASN A 239 8.62 -13.37 14.15
C ASN A 239 7.45 -12.44 14.55
N LYS A 240 6.90 -11.65 13.61
CA LYS A 240 5.66 -10.86 13.78
C LYS A 240 4.47 -11.49 13.06
N VAL A 241 4.65 -12.56 12.30
CA VAL A 241 3.59 -13.25 11.55
C VAL A 241 2.94 -14.32 12.42
N TYR A 242 2.31 -13.86 13.50
CA TYR A 242 1.54 -14.72 14.40
C TYR A 242 0.29 -15.28 13.68
N PRO A 243 -0.33 -16.36 14.19
CA PRO A 243 -1.48 -17.01 13.55
C PRO A 243 -2.64 -16.07 13.21
N TRP A 244 -2.95 -15.09 14.06
CA TRP A 244 -3.99 -14.09 13.76
C TRP A 244 -3.57 -13.11 12.64
N ILE A 245 -2.28 -12.79 12.51
CA ILE A 245 -1.76 -12.00 11.39
C ILE A 245 -1.80 -12.81 10.10
N ALA A 246 -1.33 -14.05 10.15
CA ALA A 246 -1.33 -14.96 9.02
C ALA A 246 -2.75 -15.19 8.47
N LYS A 247 -3.74 -15.34 9.37
CA LYS A 247 -5.16 -15.44 9.01
C LYS A 247 -5.64 -14.24 8.20
N VAL A 248 -5.44 -13.02 8.69
CA VAL A 248 -5.90 -11.79 8.00
C VAL A 248 -5.18 -11.57 6.66
N ARG A 249 -3.94 -12.05 6.54
CA ARG A 249 -3.12 -11.91 5.33
C ARG A 249 -3.26 -13.06 4.34
N TYR A 250 -3.98 -14.14 4.68
CA TYR A 250 -4.01 -15.38 3.91
C TYR A 250 -2.58 -15.88 3.63
N SER A 251 -1.79 -15.97 4.69
CA SER A 251 -0.38 -16.38 4.65
C SER A 251 -0.11 -17.49 5.69
N THR A 252 1.14 -17.96 5.74
CA THR A 252 1.56 -18.99 6.70
C THR A 252 2.13 -18.34 7.96
N PRO A 253 1.75 -18.79 9.18
CA PRO A 253 2.35 -18.30 10.42
C PRO A 253 3.86 -18.53 10.47
N GLY A 254 4.60 -17.57 11.05
CA GLY A 254 6.05 -17.64 11.22
C GLY A 254 6.88 -17.31 9.97
N VAL A 255 6.28 -17.28 8.79
CA VAL A 255 6.99 -17.01 7.53
C VAL A 255 7.04 -15.51 7.27
N GLY A 256 8.23 -14.95 7.04
CA GLY A 256 8.41 -13.54 6.72
C GLY A 256 7.69 -13.13 5.44
N LEU A 257 7.09 -11.93 5.45
CA LEU A 257 6.35 -11.39 4.31
C LEU A 257 7.09 -10.21 3.71
N ILE A 258 7.72 -10.45 2.57
CA ILE A 258 8.30 -9.41 1.72
C ILE A 258 7.37 -9.25 0.53
N SER A 259 6.80 -8.07 0.37
CA SER A 259 5.96 -7.78 -0.79
C SER A 259 6.84 -7.53 -2.02
N PRO A 260 6.39 -7.87 -3.23
CA PRO A 260 7.08 -7.44 -4.44
C PRO A 260 7.23 -5.92 -4.45
N PRO A 261 8.34 -5.36 -4.97
CA PRO A 261 8.45 -3.91 -5.14
C PRO A 261 7.35 -3.31 -6.04
N PRO A 262 7.08 -3.85 -7.25
CA PRO A 262 5.99 -3.33 -8.08
C PRO A 262 4.65 -3.97 -7.73
N HIS A 263 3.57 -3.28 -8.07
CA HIS A 263 2.30 -3.93 -8.34
C HIS A 263 2.43 -4.69 -9.66
N HIS A 264 2.20 -6.01 -9.67
CA HIS A 264 2.33 -6.80 -10.90
C HIS A 264 1.21 -6.53 -11.93
N ASP A 265 0.21 -5.74 -11.55
CA ASP A 265 -0.86 -5.22 -12.41
C ASP A 265 -0.75 -3.70 -12.62
N ILE A 266 0.44 -3.13 -12.42
CA ILE A 266 0.78 -1.73 -12.75
C ILE A 266 2.19 -1.69 -13.32
N TYR A 267 2.33 -1.82 -14.64
CA TYR A 267 3.60 -1.63 -15.34
C TYR A 267 3.63 -0.35 -16.18
N SER A 268 2.50 0.34 -16.26
CA SER A 268 2.29 1.55 -17.03
C SER A 268 1.15 2.38 -16.43
N ILE A 269 0.90 3.57 -16.99
CA ILE A 269 -0.19 4.43 -16.51
C ILE A 269 -1.57 3.87 -16.89
N GLU A 270 -1.67 3.19 -18.02
CA GLU A 270 -2.87 2.50 -18.47
C GLU A 270 -3.21 1.30 -17.59
N ASP A 271 -2.21 0.61 -17.04
CA ASP A 271 -2.43 -0.45 -16.05
C ASP A 271 -2.91 0.12 -14.71
N LEU A 272 -2.38 1.27 -14.29
CA LEU A 272 -2.92 1.98 -13.13
C LEU A 272 -4.39 2.37 -13.37
N ALA A 273 -4.72 2.90 -14.55
CA ALA A 273 -6.10 3.20 -14.92
C ALA A 273 -6.99 1.94 -14.90
N GLN A 274 -6.45 0.79 -15.33
CA GLN A 274 -7.16 -0.49 -15.24
C GLN A 274 -7.39 -0.91 -13.78
N LEU A 275 -6.41 -0.78 -12.89
CA LEU A 275 -6.61 -1.08 -11.47
C LEU A 275 -7.60 -0.10 -10.81
N ILE A 276 -7.56 1.20 -11.13
CA ILE A 276 -8.56 2.16 -10.66
C ILE A 276 -9.96 1.73 -11.10
N HIS A 277 -10.11 1.34 -12.37
CA HIS A 277 -11.36 0.81 -12.90
C HIS A 277 -11.80 -0.46 -12.15
N ASP A 278 -10.89 -1.41 -11.91
CA ASP A 278 -11.19 -2.66 -11.20
C ASP A 278 -11.71 -2.39 -9.78
N LEU A 279 -11.02 -1.52 -9.04
CA LEU A 279 -11.38 -1.18 -7.67
C LEU A 279 -12.68 -0.38 -7.60
N LYS A 280 -12.95 0.48 -8.59
CA LYS A 280 -14.24 1.18 -8.67
C LYS A 280 -15.39 0.24 -9.01
N ASN A 281 -15.17 -0.78 -9.85
CA ASN A 281 -16.16 -1.84 -10.09
C ASN A 281 -16.39 -2.67 -8.82
N ALA A 282 -15.33 -2.98 -8.05
CA ALA A 282 -15.44 -3.70 -6.77
C ALA A 282 -16.15 -2.86 -5.69
N ASN A 283 -15.99 -1.53 -5.70
CA ASN A 283 -16.76 -0.65 -4.85
C ASN A 283 -17.09 0.71 -5.48
N LYS A 284 -18.25 0.80 -6.12
CA LYS A 284 -18.74 2.03 -6.78
C LYS A 284 -18.89 3.23 -5.85
N ASN A 285 -19.04 2.98 -4.55
CA ASN A 285 -19.24 4.02 -3.53
C ASN A 285 -17.90 4.58 -3.00
N ALA A 286 -16.79 3.86 -3.16
CA ALA A 286 -15.51 4.29 -2.60
C ALA A 286 -14.78 5.27 -3.51
N ARG A 287 -14.03 6.22 -2.94
CA ARG A 287 -13.05 7.01 -3.70
C ARG A 287 -11.77 6.21 -3.90
N ILE A 288 -11.10 6.38 -5.04
CA ILE A 288 -9.83 5.72 -5.32
C ILE A 288 -8.66 6.70 -5.08
N HIS A 289 -7.82 6.37 -4.11
CA HIS A 289 -6.60 7.11 -3.77
C HIS A 289 -5.40 6.46 -4.44
N VAL A 290 -4.45 7.27 -4.92
CA VAL A 290 -3.12 6.81 -5.36
C VAL A 290 -2.06 7.44 -4.49
N LYS A 291 -1.32 6.63 -3.74
CA LYS A 291 -0.24 7.06 -2.86
C LYS A 291 1.11 7.02 -3.58
N LEU A 292 1.67 8.20 -3.81
CA LEU A 292 2.98 8.46 -4.40
C LEU A 292 3.96 8.96 -3.33
N VAL A 293 5.23 9.03 -3.68
CA VAL A 293 6.28 9.66 -2.87
C VAL A 293 6.81 10.87 -3.62
N ALA A 294 7.12 11.94 -2.90
CA ALA A 294 7.77 13.11 -3.45
C ALA A 294 9.15 12.75 -4.01
N GLU A 295 9.36 13.08 -5.27
CA GLU A 295 10.63 13.07 -6.00
C GLU A 295 10.47 14.00 -7.21
N VAL A 296 11.57 14.37 -7.87
CA VAL A 296 11.51 15.09 -9.15
C VAL A 296 10.61 14.35 -10.16
N GLY A 297 9.66 15.07 -10.77
CA GLY A 297 8.77 14.53 -11.79
C GLY A 297 7.45 13.98 -11.25
N VAL A 298 7.25 13.94 -9.93
CA VAL A 298 6.01 13.46 -9.31
C VAL A 298 4.78 14.23 -9.78
N GLY A 299 4.91 15.52 -10.14
CA GLY A 299 3.80 16.31 -10.66
C GLY A 299 3.31 15.80 -12.01
N THR A 300 4.21 15.31 -12.86
CA THR A 300 3.87 14.69 -14.15
C THR A 300 3.14 13.37 -13.93
N VAL A 301 3.62 12.55 -12.98
CA VAL A 301 2.94 11.30 -12.59
C VAL A 301 1.55 11.61 -12.03
N ALA A 302 1.41 12.62 -11.18
CA ALA A 302 0.12 13.04 -10.62
C ALA A 302 -0.88 13.50 -11.71
N ALA A 303 -0.41 14.17 -12.76
CA ALA A 303 -1.25 14.48 -13.92
C ALA A 303 -1.73 13.22 -14.65
N GLY A 304 -0.87 12.22 -14.82
CA GLY A 304 -1.24 10.90 -15.33
C GLY A 304 -2.28 10.21 -14.43
N VAL A 305 -2.08 10.23 -13.12
CA VAL A 305 -3.00 9.68 -12.10
C VAL A 305 -4.39 10.33 -12.18
N SER A 306 -4.46 11.65 -12.36
CA SER A 306 -5.74 12.35 -12.55
C SER A 306 -6.44 11.95 -13.85
N LYS A 307 -5.69 11.79 -14.96
CA LYS A 307 -6.22 11.28 -16.24
C LYS A 307 -6.63 9.81 -16.16
N ALA A 308 -6.02 9.02 -15.28
CA ALA A 308 -6.39 7.64 -14.98
C ALA A 308 -7.64 7.54 -14.07
N HIS A 309 -8.32 8.65 -13.80
CA HIS A 309 -9.56 8.75 -13.02
C HIS A 309 -9.41 8.51 -11.51
N ALA A 310 -8.22 8.67 -10.93
CA ALA A 310 -8.10 8.68 -9.48
C ALA A 310 -8.88 9.86 -8.87
N ASP A 311 -9.54 9.62 -7.75
CA ASP A 311 -10.30 10.64 -7.02
C ASP A 311 -9.38 11.44 -6.09
N VAL A 312 -8.30 10.82 -5.59
CA VAL A 312 -7.31 11.44 -4.69
C VAL A 312 -5.89 11.04 -5.07
N VAL A 313 -4.96 12.00 -5.08
CA VAL A 313 -3.52 11.73 -5.12
C VAL A 313 -2.89 12.13 -3.80
N LEU A 314 -2.15 11.21 -3.17
CA LEU A 314 -1.40 11.45 -1.95
C LEU A 314 0.08 11.58 -2.27
N ILE A 315 0.69 12.71 -1.89
CA ILE A 315 2.13 12.93 -1.96
C ILE A 315 2.74 12.70 -0.57
N SER A 316 3.53 11.64 -0.43
CA SER A 316 4.25 11.34 0.81
C SER A 316 5.65 11.91 0.80
N GLY A 317 6.06 12.56 1.89
CA GLY A 317 7.45 12.96 2.10
C GLY A 317 8.37 11.80 2.46
N HIS A 318 9.66 11.93 2.15
CA HIS A 318 10.72 10.96 2.49
C HIS A 318 10.79 10.63 4.00
N ASP A 319 10.36 11.55 4.84
CA ASP A 319 10.43 11.48 6.30
C ASP A 319 9.33 10.59 6.94
N GLY A 320 8.46 9.98 6.12
CA GLY A 320 7.43 9.05 6.55
C GLY A 320 7.95 7.90 7.43
N GLY A 321 7.15 7.49 8.42
CA GLY A 321 7.50 6.39 9.32
C GLY A 321 7.42 5.00 8.66
N THR A 322 8.08 4.01 9.26
CA THR A 322 7.97 2.59 8.87
C THR A 322 8.17 1.66 10.07
N GLY A 323 7.53 0.49 10.03
CA GLY A 323 7.78 -0.58 10.99
C GLY A 323 9.08 -1.36 10.70
N ALA A 324 9.43 -1.51 9.42
CA ALA A 324 10.63 -2.20 8.95
C ALA A 324 11.04 -1.68 7.56
N SER A 325 12.31 -1.30 7.41
CA SER A 325 12.90 -0.82 6.16
C SER A 325 14.43 -0.91 6.25
N PRO A 326 15.15 -1.12 5.14
CA PRO A 326 16.58 -0.90 5.09
C PRO A 326 16.95 0.52 5.56
N LEU A 327 18.06 0.64 6.29
CA LEU A 327 18.55 1.93 6.80
C LEU A 327 18.94 2.88 5.67
N THR A 328 19.44 2.34 4.55
CA THR A 328 19.81 3.10 3.35
C THR A 328 18.60 3.82 2.77
N SER A 329 17.49 3.11 2.58
CA SER A 329 16.25 3.66 1.99
C SER A 329 15.62 4.71 2.90
N LEU A 330 15.69 4.50 4.22
CA LEU A 330 15.22 5.46 5.23
C LEU A 330 15.94 6.82 5.19
N LYS A 331 17.18 6.87 4.69
CA LYS A 331 18.01 8.07 4.71
C LYS A 331 18.29 8.67 3.33
N HIS A 332 18.17 7.87 2.27
CA HIS A 332 18.70 8.24 0.97
C HIS A 332 17.69 8.08 -0.18
N ALA A 333 16.42 7.82 0.10
CA ALA A 333 15.39 7.70 -0.93
C ALA A 333 14.18 8.61 -0.64
N GLY A 334 13.64 9.21 -1.71
CA GLY A 334 12.55 10.19 -1.66
C GLY A 334 13.02 11.61 -1.37
N ALA A 335 12.10 12.57 -1.52
CA ALA A 335 12.30 14.00 -1.30
C ALA A 335 11.32 14.56 -0.24
N PRO A 336 11.54 15.79 0.27
CA PRO A 336 10.58 16.51 1.11
C PRO A 336 9.22 16.67 0.41
N TRP A 337 8.13 16.52 1.16
CA TRP A 337 6.80 16.64 0.60
C TRP A 337 6.50 18.06 0.12
N GLU A 338 7.16 19.08 0.68
CA GLU A 338 7.02 20.47 0.25
C GLU A 338 7.37 20.63 -1.24
N LEU A 339 8.39 19.91 -1.73
CA LEU A 339 8.80 19.90 -3.13
C LEU A 339 7.76 19.21 -4.01
N GLY A 340 7.42 17.97 -3.64
CA GLY A 340 6.49 17.16 -4.44
C GLY A 340 5.08 17.72 -4.47
N LEU A 341 4.63 18.32 -3.36
CA LEU A 341 3.30 18.93 -3.25
C LEU A 341 3.20 20.19 -4.13
N ALA A 342 4.19 21.08 -4.04
CA ALA A 342 4.23 22.28 -4.89
C ALA A 342 4.28 21.91 -6.38
N GLU A 343 5.14 20.97 -6.76
CA GLU A 343 5.24 20.49 -8.15
C GLU A 343 3.91 19.87 -8.64
N THR A 344 3.25 19.08 -7.79
CA THR A 344 1.95 18.48 -8.08
C THR A 344 0.87 19.53 -8.29
N GLN A 345 0.77 20.50 -7.39
CA GLN A 345 -0.19 21.61 -7.49
C GLN A 345 0.03 22.38 -8.79
N GLN A 346 1.26 22.80 -9.06
CA GLN A 346 1.61 23.59 -10.24
C GLN A 346 1.32 22.82 -11.54
N THR A 347 1.72 21.54 -11.60
CA THR A 347 1.54 20.72 -12.81
C THR A 347 0.07 20.44 -13.09
N LEU A 348 -0.73 20.14 -12.07
CA LEU A 348 -2.17 19.90 -12.23
C LEU A 348 -2.92 21.16 -12.70
N LEU A 349 -2.51 22.34 -12.20
CA LEU A 349 -3.07 23.63 -12.65
C LEU A 349 -2.75 23.88 -14.12
N LEU A 350 -1.46 23.76 -14.51
CA LEU A 350 -0.99 23.96 -15.88
C LEU A 350 -1.67 23.04 -16.91
N ASN A 351 -2.12 21.86 -16.48
CA ASN A 351 -2.79 20.88 -17.35
C ASN A 351 -4.33 20.95 -17.29
N GLY A 352 -4.92 21.84 -16.48
CA GLY A 352 -6.39 21.90 -16.32
C GLY A 352 -6.98 20.62 -15.72
N LEU A 353 -6.26 19.98 -14.78
CA LEU A 353 -6.64 18.72 -14.14
C LEU A 353 -6.90 18.86 -12.63
N ARG A 354 -6.59 20.01 -12.05
CA ARG A 354 -6.64 20.24 -10.60
C ARG A 354 -8.06 20.20 -10.05
N ASP A 355 -9.06 20.53 -10.86
CA ASP A 355 -10.47 20.56 -10.50
C ASP A 355 -11.05 19.15 -10.23
N ARG A 356 -10.46 18.09 -10.77
CA ARG A 356 -11.02 16.71 -10.76
C ARG A 356 -10.41 15.77 -9.73
N ILE A 357 -9.36 16.19 -9.03
CA ILE A 357 -8.63 15.35 -8.08
C ILE A 357 -8.37 16.08 -6.77
N VAL A 358 -8.58 15.39 -5.64
CA VAL A 358 -8.19 15.88 -4.32
C VAL A 358 -6.69 15.63 -4.13
N VAL A 359 -5.95 16.63 -3.67
CA VAL A 359 -4.52 16.47 -3.33
C VAL A 359 -4.38 16.27 -1.83
N GLN A 360 -3.81 15.15 -1.41
CA GLN A 360 -3.51 14.81 -0.02
C GLN A 360 -2.01 14.86 0.20
N THR A 361 -1.56 15.19 1.42
CA THR A 361 -0.14 15.05 1.79
C THR A 361 0.04 14.36 3.14
N ASP A 362 1.14 13.61 3.28
CA ASP A 362 1.65 13.11 4.55
C ASP A 362 3.19 13.19 4.58
N GLY A 363 3.78 12.97 5.76
CA GLY A 363 5.22 13.14 5.96
C GLY A 363 5.48 13.94 7.23
N GLN A 364 5.49 13.24 8.36
CA GLN A 364 5.85 13.81 9.67
C GLN A 364 5.08 15.09 10.07
N LEU A 365 3.85 15.29 9.58
CA LEU A 365 2.96 16.35 10.04
C LEU A 365 2.72 16.19 11.55
N LYS A 366 3.02 17.23 12.32
CA LYS A 366 3.02 17.23 13.80
C LYS A 366 2.22 18.37 14.41
N THR A 367 2.05 19.47 13.69
CA THR A 367 1.46 20.70 14.21
C THR A 367 0.37 21.23 13.29
N GLY A 368 -0.51 22.09 13.79
CA GLY A 368 -1.48 22.81 12.95
C GLY A 368 -0.79 23.73 11.94
N ARG A 369 0.42 24.21 12.28
CA ARG A 369 1.28 24.95 11.35
C ARG A 369 1.68 24.13 10.13
N ASP A 370 2.07 22.86 10.32
CA ASP A 370 2.40 21.97 9.19
C ASP A 370 1.19 21.80 8.26
N VAL A 371 -0.02 21.68 8.82
CA VAL A 371 -1.28 21.56 8.05
C VAL A 371 -1.55 22.82 7.23
N VAL A 372 -1.41 24.00 7.82
CA VAL A 372 -1.66 25.26 7.08
C VAL A 372 -0.61 25.47 5.99
N ILE A 373 0.67 25.17 6.24
CA ILE A 373 1.69 25.21 5.15
C ILE A 373 1.29 24.27 4.01
N ALA A 374 0.95 23.02 4.31
CA ALA A 374 0.51 22.07 3.30
C ALA A 374 -0.72 22.57 2.53
N THR A 375 -1.67 23.21 3.23
CA THR A 375 -2.86 23.82 2.63
C THR A 375 -2.47 24.92 1.64
N LEU A 376 -1.63 25.86 2.06
CA LEU A 376 -1.16 26.97 1.22
C LEU A 376 -0.37 26.48 -0.01
N LEU A 377 0.32 25.34 0.10
CA LEU A 377 1.00 24.68 -1.02
C LEU A 377 0.07 23.86 -1.93
N GLY A 378 -1.20 23.62 -1.55
CA GLY A 378 -2.21 23.03 -2.42
C GLY A 378 -2.91 21.76 -1.91
N ALA A 379 -2.56 21.25 -0.71
CA ALA A 379 -3.21 20.08 -0.13
C ALA A 379 -4.59 20.39 0.44
N GLU A 380 -5.50 19.41 0.37
CA GLU A 380 -6.89 19.50 0.87
C GLU A 380 -7.19 18.49 1.99
N GLU A 381 -6.41 17.41 2.06
CA GLU A 381 -6.48 16.33 3.05
C GLU A 381 -5.07 16.04 3.62
N PHE A 382 -5.01 15.57 4.86
CA PHE A 382 -3.76 15.46 5.63
C PHE A 382 -3.64 14.12 6.35
N GLY A 383 -2.48 13.46 6.19
CA GLY A 383 -2.19 12.16 6.81
C GLY A 383 -1.24 12.27 8.02
N PHE A 384 -1.61 11.64 9.13
CA PHE A 384 -0.83 11.63 10.38
C PHE A 384 -0.55 10.19 10.83
N ALA A 385 0.72 9.79 10.88
CA ALA A 385 1.11 8.43 11.28
C ALA A 385 1.82 8.42 12.64
N THR A 386 3.04 8.96 12.70
CA THR A 386 3.89 8.85 13.89
C THR A 386 3.34 9.59 15.10
N ALA A 387 2.79 10.81 14.93
CA ALA A 387 2.26 11.58 16.04
C ALA A 387 1.09 10.88 16.76
N PRO A 388 0.05 10.36 16.06
CA PRO A 388 -0.97 9.52 16.69
C PRO A 388 -0.40 8.29 17.42
N LEU A 389 0.62 7.61 16.88
CA LEU A 389 1.27 6.50 17.59
C LEU A 389 2.00 6.95 18.86
N VAL A 390 2.64 8.11 18.86
CA VAL A 390 3.27 8.71 20.05
C VAL A 390 2.21 9.01 21.10
N VAL A 391 1.08 9.62 20.69
CA VAL A 391 -0.08 9.89 21.55
C VAL A 391 -0.63 8.58 22.16
N SER A 392 -0.72 7.51 21.36
CA SER A 392 -1.13 6.19 21.84
C SER A 392 -0.09 5.47 22.73
N GLY A 393 1.12 6.02 22.88
CA GLY A 393 2.12 5.54 23.84
C GLY A 393 3.51 5.25 23.28
N CYS A 394 3.76 5.40 21.97
CA CYS A 394 5.09 5.21 21.41
C CYS A 394 6.13 6.16 22.05
N VAL A 395 7.26 5.60 22.47
CA VAL A 395 8.39 6.32 23.08
C VAL A 395 9.59 6.48 22.15
N MET A 396 9.39 6.26 20.84
CA MET A 396 10.42 6.44 19.79
C MET A 396 11.70 5.61 19.99
N MET A 397 11.57 4.40 20.55
CA MET A 397 12.71 3.49 20.77
C MET A 397 13.29 2.89 19.47
N ARG A 398 12.53 2.91 18.37
CA ARG A 398 12.92 2.42 17.02
C ARG A 398 13.26 0.91 16.93
N VAL A 399 12.59 0.09 17.75
CA VAL A 399 12.69 -1.38 17.76
C VAL A 399 11.47 -2.08 17.13
N CYS A 400 10.72 -1.37 16.29
CA CYS A 400 9.43 -1.81 15.73
C CYS A 400 9.53 -3.13 14.94
N HIS A 401 10.66 -3.35 14.27
CA HIS A 401 10.95 -4.53 13.45
C HIS A 401 11.34 -5.76 14.29
N LEU A 402 11.76 -5.58 15.55
CA LEU A 402 12.25 -6.67 16.40
C LEU A 402 11.14 -7.40 17.16
N ASP A 403 9.90 -6.92 17.07
CA ASP A 403 8.78 -7.37 17.89
C ASP A 403 8.91 -7.08 19.40
N THR A 404 9.89 -6.27 19.82
CA THR A 404 10.20 -5.99 21.23
C THR A 404 9.69 -4.63 21.70
N CYS A 405 8.57 -4.14 21.17
CA CYS A 405 8.04 -2.83 21.54
C CYS A 405 7.69 -2.80 23.05
N PRO A 406 8.31 -1.93 23.87
CA PRO A 406 8.16 -1.99 25.33
C PRO A 406 6.77 -1.55 25.84
N VAL A 407 6.00 -0.90 24.96
CA VAL A 407 4.72 -0.22 25.27
C VAL A 407 3.54 -0.80 24.49
N GLY A 408 3.71 -1.98 23.87
CA GLY A 408 2.61 -2.68 23.21
C GLY A 408 2.08 -2.05 21.92
N VAL A 409 2.79 -1.08 21.32
CA VAL A 409 2.36 -0.40 20.08
C VAL A 409 2.77 -1.17 18.82
N ALA A 410 4.06 -1.47 18.64
CA ALA A 410 4.61 -2.05 17.42
C ALA A 410 5.10 -3.49 17.64
N THR A 411 4.25 -4.33 18.22
CA THR A 411 4.56 -5.72 18.59
C THR A 411 3.33 -6.61 18.46
N GLN A 412 3.53 -7.86 18.10
CA GLN A 412 2.55 -8.93 18.12
C GLN A 412 2.72 -9.85 19.32
N ASN A 413 3.86 -9.80 20.02
CA ASN A 413 4.08 -10.53 21.26
C ASN A 413 2.94 -10.27 22.28
N PRO A 414 2.18 -11.32 22.68
CA PRO A 414 1.03 -11.17 23.56
C PRO A 414 1.35 -10.54 24.93
N GLU A 415 2.55 -10.79 25.47
CA GLU A 415 2.94 -10.24 26.77
C GLU A 415 3.27 -8.74 26.68
N LEU A 416 3.89 -8.31 25.59
CA LEU A 416 4.19 -6.90 25.36
C LEU A 416 2.92 -6.11 24.97
N ARG A 417 1.98 -6.73 24.24
CA ARG A 417 0.68 -6.12 23.90
C ARG A 417 -0.13 -5.72 25.13
N LYS A 418 -0.08 -6.50 26.22
CA LYS A 418 -0.72 -6.15 27.51
C LYS A 418 -0.25 -4.81 28.10
N ARG A 419 0.90 -4.30 27.66
CA ARG A 419 1.45 -3.01 28.12
C ARG A 419 0.89 -1.82 27.35
N PHE A 420 0.09 -2.05 26.31
CA PHE A 420 -0.57 -0.98 25.58
C PHE A 420 -1.55 -0.24 26.49
N SER A 421 -1.38 1.08 26.57
CA SER A 421 -2.18 1.97 27.43
C SER A 421 -2.83 3.12 26.67
N GLY A 422 -2.72 3.11 25.34
CA GLY A 422 -3.38 4.09 24.47
C GLY A 422 -4.90 3.95 24.56
N LYS A 423 -5.60 5.07 24.37
CA LYS A 423 -7.05 5.12 24.34
C LYS A 423 -7.53 6.00 23.18
N PRO A 424 -8.73 5.76 22.62
CA PRO A 424 -9.27 6.60 21.56
C PRO A 424 -9.31 8.09 21.96
N GLU A 425 -9.64 8.38 23.21
CA GLU A 425 -9.79 9.76 23.71
C GLU A 425 -8.48 10.57 23.65
N PHE A 426 -7.32 9.90 23.73
CA PHE A 426 -6.03 10.58 23.60
C PHE A 426 -5.80 11.02 22.16
N VAL A 427 -6.16 10.16 21.20
CA VAL A 427 -6.06 10.43 19.77
C VAL A 427 -7.08 11.48 19.35
N GLU A 428 -8.30 11.41 19.89
CA GLU A 428 -9.33 12.43 19.70
C GLU A 428 -8.82 13.81 20.12
N THR A 429 -8.29 13.91 21.36
CA THR A 429 -7.74 15.16 21.90
C THR A 429 -6.60 15.71 21.02
N PHE A 430 -5.75 14.84 20.47
CA PHE A 430 -4.69 15.27 19.55
C PHE A 430 -5.24 15.95 18.30
N PHE A 431 -6.21 15.33 17.63
CA PHE A 431 -6.79 15.90 16.40
C PHE A 431 -7.62 17.15 16.66
N GLU A 432 -8.33 17.21 17.79
CA GLU A 432 -9.02 18.43 18.25
C GLU A 432 -8.03 19.58 18.45
N TYR A 433 -6.87 19.33 19.07
CA TYR A 433 -5.85 20.36 19.29
C TYR A 433 -5.14 20.80 18.01
N ILE A 434 -4.85 19.87 17.08
CA ILE A 434 -4.34 20.23 15.76
C ILE A 434 -5.37 21.09 15.02
N ALA A 435 -6.64 20.71 15.03
CA ALA A 435 -7.70 21.46 14.37
C ALA A 435 -7.88 22.86 14.99
N GLU A 436 -7.80 22.99 16.31
CA GLU A 436 -7.87 24.29 16.98
C GLU A 436 -6.69 25.19 16.60
N GLU A 437 -5.47 24.65 16.57
CA GLU A 437 -4.30 25.40 16.13
C GLU A 437 -4.40 25.81 14.64
N VAL A 438 -5.00 24.96 13.79
CA VAL A 438 -5.33 25.34 12.40
C VAL A 438 -6.31 26.52 12.37
N ARG A 439 -7.36 26.49 13.21
CA ARG A 439 -8.34 27.60 13.28
C ARG A 439 -7.70 28.91 13.71
N GLU A 440 -6.83 28.87 14.72
CA GLU A 440 -6.07 30.03 15.18
C GLU A 440 -5.25 30.65 14.03
N ILE A 441 -4.54 29.83 13.26
CA ILE A 441 -3.69 30.30 12.16
C ILE A 441 -4.54 30.82 10.98
N LEU A 442 -5.65 30.15 10.64
CA LEU A 442 -6.57 30.64 9.60
C LEU A 442 -7.17 32.00 9.98
N ALA A 443 -7.56 32.17 11.26
CA ALA A 443 -8.05 33.44 11.79
C ALA A 443 -6.99 34.55 11.67
N GLU A 444 -5.73 34.25 12.01
CA GLU A 444 -4.60 35.18 11.88
C GLU A 444 -4.38 35.60 10.41
N LEU A 445 -4.49 34.65 9.48
CA LEU A 445 -4.33 34.89 8.05
C LEU A 445 -5.55 35.51 7.36
N GLY A 446 -6.70 35.55 8.03
CA GLY A 446 -7.96 36.13 7.53
C GLY A 446 -8.86 35.18 6.75
N PHE A 447 -8.63 33.87 6.82
CA PHE A 447 -9.43 32.85 6.12
C PHE A 447 -10.52 32.26 7.02
N ARG A 448 -11.75 32.13 6.50
CA ARG A 448 -12.87 31.50 7.21
C ARG A 448 -12.86 29.99 7.09
N THR A 449 -12.26 29.45 6.02
CA THR A 449 -12.18 28.01 5.79
C THR A 449 -10.80 27.62 5.27
N LEU A 450 -10.39 26.37 5.53
CA LEU A 450 -9.24 25.75 4.88
C LEU A 450 -9.35 25.85 3.36
N GLN A 451 -10.56 25.69 2.82
CA GLN A 451 -10.79 25.72 1.38
C GLN A 451 -10.37 27.06 0.74
N GLU A 452 -10.60 28.19 1.43
CA GLU A 452 -10.18 29.52 0.96
C GLU A 452 -8.65 29.66 0.88
N ALA A 453 -7.93 28.93 1.74
CA ALA A 453 -6.48 28.96 1.86
C ALA A 453 -5.77 28.01 0.87
N ILE A 454 -6.46 27.04 0.27
CA ILE A 454 -5.81 26.03 -0.60
C ILE A 454 -5.09 26.70 -1.76
N GLY A 455 -3.78 26.43 -1.89
CA GLY A 455 -2.95 26.92 -3.00
C GLY A 455 -2.62 28.42 -2.95
N ARG A 456 -2.88 29.11 -1.83
CA ARG A 456 -2.57 30.53 -1.61
C ARG A 456 -1.09 30.74 -1.21
N VAL A 457 -0.19 30.32 -2.08
CA VAL A 457 1.27 30.37 -1.85
C VAL A 457 1.81 31.77 -1.56
N GLU A 458 1.10 32.82 -1.97
CA GLU A 458 1.44 34.23 -1.69
C GLU A 458 1.41 34.61 -0.20
N TYR A 459 0.86 33.75 0.66
CA TYR A 459 0.85 33.90 2.12
C TYR A 459 2.07 33.24 2.80
N LEU A 460 2.99 32.65 2.03
CA LEU A 460 4.25 32.13 2.52
C LEU A 460 5.40 33.08 2.17
N ASP A 461 6.30 33.31 3.12
CA ASP A 461 7.55 34.04 2.95
C ASP A 461 8.74 33.12 3.26
N THR A 462 9.84 33.28 2.52
CA THR A 462 11.08 32.51 2.64
C THR A 462 12.29 33.39 2.97
N LYS A 463 12.12 34.73 3.03
CA LYS A 463 13.24 35.68 3.15
C LYS A 463 14.12 35.46 4.38
N ASP A 464 13.52 35.18 5.54
CA ASP A 464 14.28 34.99 6.78
C ASP A 464 15.11 33.69 6.78
N ALA A 465 14.77 32.72 5.95
CA ALA A 465 15.53 31.47 5.82
C ALA A 465 16.87 31.64 5.11
N ILE A 466 16.95 32.61 4.20
CA ILE A 466 18.16 32.92 3.41
C ILE A 466 19.28 33.50 4.32
N ASN A 467 18.93 33.99 5.52
CA ASN A 467 19.89 34.57 6.45
C ASN A 467 20.76 33.55 7.20
N HIS A 468 20.45 32.24 7.13
CA HIS A 468 21.31 31.21 7.72
C HIS A 468 22.47 30.88 6.76
N TRP A 469 23.72 30.91 7.23
CA TRP A 469 24.90 30.78 6.37
C TRP A 469 24.90 29.54 5.45
N LYS A 470 24.46 28.36 5.93
CA LYS A 470 24.30 27.14 5.09
C LYS A 470 23.09 27.16 4.15
N ALA A 471 22.08 27.96 4.46
CA ALA A 471 20.86 28.08 3.65
C ALA A 471 20.90 29.30 2.72
N SER A 472 21.93 30.15 2.83
CA SER A 472 22.09 31.36 2.01
C SER A 472 22.16 31.10 0.50
N GLY A 473 22.52 29.88 0.10
CA GLY A 473 22.51 29.44 -1.29
C GLY A 473 21.22 28.72 -1.74
N LEU A 474 20.22 28.55 -0.86
CA LEU A 474 18.94 27.93 -1.22
C LEU A 474 17.98 28.96 -1.81
N ASP A 475 17.39 28.62 -2.95
CA ASP A 475 16.26 29.33 -3.56
C ASP A 475 14.97 28.52 -3.40
N LEU A 476 14.10 28.97 -2.50
CA LEU A 476 12.79 28.37 -2.25
C LEU A 476 11.67 29.02 -3.08
N SER A 477 11.98 30.07 -3.86
CA SER A 477 10.99 30.78 -4.67
C SER A 477 10.25 29.89 -5.67
N PRO A 478 10.85 28.84 -6.29
CA PRO A 478 10.13 27.96 -7.21
C PRO A 478 8.94 27.22 -6.58
N LEU A 479 8.98 27.01 -5.25
CA LEU A 479 7.89 26.34 -4.53
C LEU A 479 6.67 27.25 -4.32
N LEU A 480 6.88 28.57 -4.34
CA LEU A 480 5.86 29.57 -4.05
C LEU A 480 5.28 30.20 -5.32
N VAL A 481 5.44 29.52 -6.46
CA VAL A 481 4.87 29.96 -7.74
C VAL A 481 3.43 29.49 -7.84
N ARG A 482 2.52 30.45 -8.08
CA ARG A 482 1.17 30.18 -8.56
C ARG A 482 1.16 30.37 -10.08
N PRO A 483 0.95 29.31 -10.89
CA PRO A 483 0.82 29.44 -12.33
C PRO A 483 -0.34 30.38 -12.70
N ASP A 484 -0.10 31.26 -13.68
CA ASP A 484 -1.11 32.20 -14.20
C ASP A 484 -1.99 31.49 -15.24
N VAL A 485 -2.92 30.67 -14.74
CA VAL A 485 -3.87 29.89 -15.55
C VAL A 485 -5.27 29.96 -14.94
N GLU A 486 -6.29 29.96 -15.80
CA GLU A 486 -7.69 29.86 -15.38
C GLU A 486 -8.03 28.41 -14.97
N SER A 487 -7.63 28.03 -13.77
CA SER A 487 -7.88 26.70 -13.19
C SER A 487 -8.24 26.80 -11.71
N SER A 488 -9.09 25.89 -11.23
CA SER A 488 -9.43 25.81 -9.81
C SER A 488 -8.20 25.41 -9.00
N LEU A 489 -7.98 26.06 -7.85
CA LEU A 489 -6.86 25.71 -6.94
C LEU A 489 -7.09 24.41 -6.17
N TYR A 490 -8.33 23.94 -6.14
CA TYR A 490 -8.77 22.76 -5.39
C TYR A 490 -9.83 21.95 -6.17
N ASN A 491 -10.17 20.77 -5.67
CA ASN A 491 -11.16 19.89 -6.30
C ASN A 491 -12.58 20.51 -6.30
N THR A 492 -13.20 20.61 -7.47
CA THR A 492 -14.57 21.15 -7.65
C THR A 492 -15.49 20.21 -8.42
N THR A 493 -14.94 19.20 -9.10
CA THR A 493 -15.67 18.24 -9.92
C THR A 493 -15.32 16.80 -9.51
N LYS A 494 -16.23 15.86 -9.79
CA LYS A 494 -16.00 14.43 -9.54
C LYS A 494 -15.54 13.73 -10.82
N GLN A 495 -14.77 12.65 -10.66
CA GLN A 495 -14.38 11.78 -11.77
C GLN A 495 -15.57 10.96 -12.28
N ASP A 496 -15.68 10.85 -13.61
CA ASP A 496 -16.53 9.84 -14.25
C ASP A 496 -15.71 8.58 -14.50
N HIS A 497 -16.11 7.48 -13.85
CA HIS A 497 -15.43 6.19 -13.93
C HIS A 497 -16.01 5.28 -15.03
N GLY A 498 -16.99 5.74 -15.82
CA GLY A 498 -17.54 5.02 -16.96
C GLY A 498 -18.36 3.77 -16.61
N LEU A 499 -18.76 3.60 -15.34
CA LEU A 499 -19.43 2.39 -14.84
C LEU A 499 -20.79 2.14 -15.49
N ALA A 500 -21.46 3.16 -16.02
CA ALA A 500 -22.75 3.02 -16.68
C ALA A 500 -22.68 2.12 -17.93
N ALA A 501 -21.52 2.02 -18.58
CA ALA A 501 -21.30 1.18 -19.74
C ALA A 501 -20.84 -0.24 -19.41
N ALA A 502 -20.61 -0.57 -18.13
CA ALA A 502 -20.14 -1.88 -17.71
C ALA A 502 -21.18 -2.98 -18.01
N LEU A 503 -20.72 -4.11 -18.56
CA LEU A 503 -21.56 -5.28 -18.84
C LEU A 503 -22.26 -5.79 -17.56
N ASP A 504 -21.62 -5.62 -16.42
CA ASP A 504 -22.15 -6.01 -15.13
C ASP A 504 -23.50 -5.38 -14.77
N ASN A 505 -23.84 -4.20 -15.30
CA ASN A 505 -25.17 -3.64 -15.08
C ASN A 505 -26.25 -4.61 -15.60
N LYS A 506 -25.99 -5.27 -16.74
CA LYS A 506 -26.88 -6.31 -17.28
C LYS A 506 -26.80 -7.60 -16.47
N LEU A 507 -25.62 -7.99 -16.00
CA LEU A 507 -25.46 -9.17 -15.15
C LEU A 507 -26.23 -9.03 -13.84
N ILE A 508 -26.20 -7.85 -13.21
CA ILE A 508 -26.94 -7.53 -11.98
C ILE A 508 -28.44 -7.60 -12.23
N GLU A 509 -28.94 -7.04 -13.34
CA GLU A 509 -30.35 -7.12 -13.71
C GLU A 509 -30.81 -8.59 -13.87
N LEU A 510 -30.03 -9.40 -14.58
CA LEU A 510 -30.37 -10.81 -14.82
C LEU A 510 -30.21 -11.68 -13.57
N ALA A 511 -29.38 -11.28 -12.61
CA ALA A 511 -29.12 -11.99 -11.36
C ALA A 511 -30.07 -11.60 -10.21
N ASP A 512 -31.12 -10.82 -10.45
CA ASP A 512 -32.00 -10.29 -9.40
C ASP A 512 -32.59 -11.39 -8.49
N ALA A 513 -33.01 -12.53 -9.06
CA ALA A 513 -33.53 -13.66 -8.29
C ALA A 513 -32.48 -14.26 -7.32
N ALA A 514 -31.22 -14.32 -7.73
CA ALA A 514 -30.13 -14.75 -6.85
C ALA A 514 -29.84 -13.71 -5.77
N LEU A 515 -29.87 -12.42 -6.11
CA LEU A 515 -29.58 -11.33 -5.18
C LEU A 515 -30.68 -11.11 -4.14
N THR A 516 -31.94 -11.40 -4.46
CA THR A 516 -33.09 -11.15 -3.59
C THR A 516 -33.60 -12.38 -2.87
N LYS A 517 -33.51 -13.57 -3.50
CA LYS A 517 -34.08 -14.82 -2.98
C LYS A 517 -33.07 -15.96 -2.85
N SER A 518 -31.81 -15.73 -3.24
CA SER A 518 -30.77 -16.77 -3.28
C SER A 518 -31.11 -17.96 -4.20
N GLU A 519 -31.94 -17.72 -5.22
CA GLU A 519 -32.32 -18.74 -6.21
C GLU A 519 -31.20 -18.92 -7.27
N PRO A 520 -30.98 -20.16 -7.77
CA PRO A 520 -30.02 -20.38 -8.85
C PRO A 520 -30.40 -19.66 -10.15
N VAL A 521 -29.44 -18.96 -10.75
CA VAL A 521 -29.60 -18.22 -12.00
C VAL A 521 -28.51 -18.64 -13.00
N ARG A 522 -28.91 -18.80 -14.26
CA ARG A 522 -28.02 -19.05 -15.40
C ARG A 522 -28.12 -17.91 -16.39
N ILE A 523 -26.99 -17.35 -16.78
CA ILE A 523 -26.87 -16.20 -17.69
C ILE A 523 -26.00 -16.63 -18.86
N ASP A 524 -26.44 -16.35 -20.09
CA ASP A 524 -25.65 -16.57 -21.32
C ASP A 524 -25.59 -15.25 -22.10
N LEU A 525 -24.39 -14.73 -22.34
CA LEU A 525 -24.17 -13.44 -23.00
C LEU A 525 -22.91 -13.43 -23.87
N PRO A 526 -22.85 -12.60 -24.93
CA PRO A 526 -21.61 -12.33 -25.65
C PRO A 526 -20.66 -11.44 -24.83
N VAL A 527 -19.36 -11.56 -25.07
CA VAL A 527 -18.32 -10.69 -24.49
C VAL A 527 -17.31 -10.25 -25.56
N ARG A 528 -16.80 -9.02 -25.41
CA ARG A 528 -15.77 -8.43 -26.28
C ARG A 528 -14.64 -7.84 -25.43
N ASN A 529 -13.47 -7.64 -26.03
CA ASN A 529 -12.28 -7.17 -25.32
C ASN A 529 -12.43 -5.78 -24.67
N VAL A 530 -13.42 -4.99 -25.11
CA VAL A 530 -13.82 -3.72 -24.49
C VAL A 530 -14.57 -3.90 -23.17
N ASN A 531 -15.16 -5.07 -22.94
CA ASN A 531 -15.80 -5.44 -21.68
C ASN A 531 -14.73 -5.88 -20.69
N ARG A 532 -14.32 -4.94 -19.84
CA ARG A 532 -13.28 -5.12 -18.82
C ARG A 532 -13.94 -5.38 -17.47
N THR A 533 -13.23 -6.07 -16.59
CA THR A 533 -13.62 -6.27 -15.19
C THR A 533 -14.99 -6.95 -15.03
N VAL A 534 -15.33 -7.86 -15.95
CA VAL A 534 -16.64 -8.49 -16.03
C VAL A 534 -16.87 -9.41 -14.82
N GLY A 535 -18.01 -9.26 -14.16
CA GLY A 535 -18.46 -10.02 -13.00
C GLY A 535 -18.16 -9.37 -11.65
N THR A 536 -17.29 -8.35 -11.61
CA THR A 536 -16.81 -7.74 -10.37
C THR A 536 -17.87 -6.87 -9.69
N MET A 537 -18.66 -6.07 -10.42
CA MET A 537 -19.74 -5.29 -9.79
C MET A 537 -20.85 -6.22 -9.28
N LEU A 538 -21.17 -7.28 -10.03
CA LEU A 538 -22.10 -8.30 -9.54
C LEU A 538 -21.56 -8.98 -8.27
N GLY A 539 -20.27 -9.32 -8.25
CA GLY A 539 -19.59 -9.83 -7.07
C GLY A 539 -19.70 -8.91 -5.87
N ALA A 540 -19.49 -7.61 -6.07
CA ALA A 540 -19.65 -6.61 -5.02
C ALA A 540 -21.10 -6.54 -4.50
N GLU A 541 -22.09 -6.68 -5.38
CA GLU A 541 -23.52 -6.71 -5.01
C GLU A 541 -23.90 -7.97 -4.23
N VAL A 542 -23.28 -9.13 -4.52
CA VAL A 542 -23.39 -10.35 -3.71
C VAL A 542 -22.78 -10.10 -2.32
N THR A 543 -21.55 -9.61 -2.25
CA THR A 543 -20.87 -9.36 -0.98
C THR A 543 -21.58 -8.31 -0.12
N ARG A 544 -22.13 -7.23 -0.69
CA ARG A 544 -22.90 -6.23 0.08
C ARG A 544 -24.12 -6.83 0.78
N ARG A 545 -24.75 -7.84 0.18
CA ARG A 545 -25.98 -8.46 0.70
C ARG A 545 -25.70 -9.64 1.63
N PHE A 546 -24.66 -10.42 1.34
CA PHE A 546 -24.40 -11.71 1.99
C PHE A 546 -23.06 -11.76 2.75
N GLY A 547 -22.30 -10.67 2.77
CA GLY A 547 -20.98 -10.58 3.41
C GLY A 547 -19.91 -11.45 2.73
N GLY A 548 -18.83 -11.72 3.44
CA GLY A 548 -17.71 -12.56 2.97
C GLY A 548 -18.06 -14.03 2.70
N GLU A 549 -19.14 -14.56 3.30
CA GLU A 549 -19.60 -15.94 3.03
C GLU A 549 -20.18 -16.08 1.62
N GLY A 550 -20.71 -15.00 1.06
CA GLY A 550 -21.30 -14.98 -0.28
C GLY A 550 -22.55 -15.86 -0.39
N LEU A 551 -22.74 -16.42 -1.58
CA LEU A 551 -23.84 -17.34 -1.89
C LEU A 551 -23.35 -18.79 -1.93
N PRO A 552 -24.27 -19.78 -1.84
CA PRO A 552 -23.94 -21.17 -2.14
C PRO A 552 -23.24 -21.31 -3.50
N GLU A 553 -22.36 -22.30 -3.61
CA GLU A 553 -21.58 -22.52 -4.83
C GLU A 553 -22.49 -22.78 -6.05
N GLY A 554 -22.25 -22.08 -7.16
CA GLY A 554 -23.03 -22.23 -8.39
C GLY A 554 -24.42 -21.58 -8.37
N THR A 555 -24.74 -20.74 -7.39
CA THR A 555 -26.00 -19.97 -7.40
C THR A 555 -26.08 -19.03 -8.59
N ILE A 556 -24.99 -18.38 -8.99
CA ILE A 556 -24.95 -17.56 -10.21
C ILE A 556 -23.95 -18.19 -11.17
N ASP A 557 -24.47 -18.68 -12.30
CA ASP A 557 -23.68 -19.31 -13.36
C ASP A 557 -23.73 -18.46 -14.64
N ILE A 558 -22.60 -17.89 -15.02
CA ILE A 558 -22.48 -16.97 -16.16
C ILE A 558 -21.67 -17.66 -17.24
N THR A 559 -22.28 -17.87 -18.40
CA THR A 559 -21.62 -18.32 -19.62
C THR A 559 -21.41 -17.13 -20.56
N LEU A 560 -20.17 -16.95 -21.00
CA LEU A 560 -19.75 -15.89 -21.90
C LEU A 560 -19.16 -16.48 -23.18
N HIS A 561 -19.47 -15.86 -24.32
CA HIS A 561 -18.95 -16.25 -25.63
C HIS A 561 -18.20 -15.09 -26.29
N GLY A 562 -16.94 -15.31 -26.69
CA GLY A 562 -16.12 -14.30 -27.37
C GLY A 562 -14.78 -14.05 -26.66
N SER A 563 -14.27 -12.82 -26.73
CA SER A 563 -12.97 -12.45 -26.17
C SER A 563 -13.17 -11.48 -25.01
N ALA A 564 -12.81 -11.82 -23.78
CA ALA A 564 -12.96 -10.93 -22.63
C ALA A 564 -11.81 -9.90 -22.53
N GLY A 565 -12.14 -8.70 -22.04
CA GLY A 565 -11.13 -7.68 -21.74
C GLY A 565 -10.30 -8.01 -20.50
N GLN A 566 -9.52 -7.04 -20.05
CA GLN A 566 -8.73 -7.13 -18.84
C GLN A 566 -9.58 -7.45 -17.61
N SER A 567 -9.03 -8.18 -16.64
CA SER A 567 -9.62 -8.40 -15.31
C SER A 567 -10.93 -9.19 -15.27
N LEU A 568 -11.13 -10.14 -16.20
CA LEU A 568 -12.30 -11.05 -16.16
C LEU A 568 -12.41 -11.76 -14.80
N GLY A 569 -13.55 -11.61 -14.12
CA GLY A 569 -13.81 -12.26 -12.84
C GLY A 569 -12.94 -11.75 -11.70
N ALA A 570 -12.46 -10.51 -11.75
CA ALA A 570 -11.69 -9.93 -10.65
C ALA A 570 -12.54 -9.83 -9.36
N PHE A 571 -11.94 -10.17 -8.22
CA PHE A 571 -12.52 -10.06 -6.88
C PHE A 571 -13.87 -10.77 -6.67
N ILE A 572 -14.26 -11.73 -7.52
CA ILE A 572 -15.57 -12.37 -7.35
C ILE A 572 -15.62 -13.23 -6.07
N PRO A 573 -16.69 -13.11 -5.26
CA PRO A 573 -16.88 -13.90 -4.06
C PRO A 573 -17.42 -15.30 -4.37
N ARG A 574 -17.56 -16.11 -3.32
CA ARG A 574 -18.25 -17.41 -3.39
C ARG A 574 -19.68 -17.25 -3.93
N GLY A 575 -20.04 -18.21 -4.78
CA GLY A 575 -21.38 -18.35 -5.37
C GLY A 575 -21.52 -17.85 -6.79
N ILE A 576 -20.49 -17.21 -7.35
CA ILE A 576 -20.40 -16.84 -8.76
C ILE A 576 -19.46 -17.79 -9.48
N ALA A 577 -19.92 -18.34 -10.61
CA ALA A 577 -19.11 -19.07 -11.58
C ALA A 577 -19.19 -18.37 -12.94
N ILE A 578 -18.04 -18.08 -13.55
CA ILE A 578 -17.93 -17.52 -14.90
C ILE A 578 -17.28 -18.56 -15.81
N ARG A 579 -17.91 -18.89 -16.93
CA ARG A 579 -17.42 -19.79 -17.97
C ARG A 579 -17.30 -19.04 -19.28
N LEU A 580 -16.07 -18.87 -19.74
CA LEU A 580 -15.76 -18.22 -21.00
C LEU A 580 -15.42 -19.25 -22.06
N TYR A 581 -16.20 -19.26 -23.13
CA TYR A 581 -15.94 -19.93 -24.39
C TYR A 581 -15.30 -18.92 -25.35
N GLY A 582 -13.98 -19.02 -25.52
CA GLY A 582 -13.16 -18.11 -26.32
C GLY A 582 -11.82 -17.81 -25.66
N ASP A 583 -11.44 -16.54 -25.55
CA ASP A 583 -10.14 -16.08 -25.03
C ASP A 583 -10.27 -14.86 -24.11
N SER A 584 -9.24 -14.54 -23.33
CA SER A 584 -9.22 -13.38 -22.44
C SER A 584 -7.88 -12.64 -22.50
N ASN A 585 -7.88 -11.38 -22.07
CA ASN A 585 -6.65 -10.62 -21.85
C ASN A 585 -6.02 -10.93 -20.47
N ASP A 586 -5.20 -10.03 -19.92
CA ASP A 586 -4.51 -10.19 -18.65
C ASP A 586 -5.47 -10.13 -17.43
N TYR A 587 -4.92 -10.47 -16.25
CA TYR A 587 -5.56 -10.30 -14.94
C TYR A 587 -6.83 -11.14 -14.70
N VAL A 588 -7.02 -12.22 -15.46
CA VAL A 588 -8.12 -13.18 -15.21
C VAL A 588 -8.09 -13.60 -13.74
N ALA A 589 -9.25 -13.55 -13.08
CA ALA A 589 -9.44 -13.91 -11.68
C ALA A 589 -8.51 -13.16 -10.70
N LYS A 590 -8.07 -11.95 -11.04
CA LYS A 590 -7.32 -11.05 -10.15
C LYS A 590 -8.04 -10.91 -8.80
N GLY A 591 -7.35 -11.20 -7.72
CA GLY A 591 -7.89 -11.12 -6.36
C GLY A 591 -9.14 -11.96 -6.10
N ILE A 592 -9.37 -13.03 -6.86
CA ILE A 592 -10.54 -13.91 -6.64
C ILE A 592 -10.62 -14.36 -5.17
N SER A 593 -11.82 -14.29 -4.60
CA SER A 593 -12.07 -14.50 -3.17
C SER A 593 -13.24 -15.46 -2.93
N GLY A 594 -13.28 -16.55 -3.69
CA GLY A 594 -14.19 -17.68 -3.47
C GLY A 594 -15.00 -18.12 -4.69
N GLY A 595 -15.05 -17.32 -5.75
CA GLY A 595 -15.76 -17.69 -6.99
C GLY A 595 -15.02 -18.72 -7.84
N ARG A 596 -15.56 -18.99 -9.03
CA ARG A 596 -14.94 -19.83 -10.06
C ARG A 596 -14.83 -19.08 -11.38
N VAL A 597 -13.66 -19.14 -12.02
CA VAL A 597 -13.48 -18.66 -13.40
C VAL A 597 -12.93 -19.80 -14.26
N VAL A 598 -13.62 -20.10 -15.35
CA VAL A 598 -13.25 -21.12 -16.33
C VAL A 598 -13.05 -20.44 -17.68
N VAL A 599 -11.90 -20.67 -18.31
CA VAL A 599 -11.58 -20.18 -19.66
C VAL A 599 -11.21 -21.37 -20.53
N ARG A 600 -11.93 -21.54 -21.64
CA ARG A 600 -11.68 -22.63 -22.60
C ARG A 600 -11.91 -22.14 -24.03
N PRO A 601 -11.29 -22.78 -25.03
CA PRO A 601 -11.51 -22.41 -26.43
C PRO A 601 -12.99 -22.51 -26.78
N ASP A 602 -13.39 -21.70 -27.76
CA ASP A 602 -14.70 -21.82 -28.41
C ASP A 602 -14.93 -23.27 -28.86
N GLU A 603 -16.17 -23.74 -28.79
CA GLU A 603 -16.50 -25.14 -29.11
C GLU A 603 -16.16 -25.52 -30.56
N LYS A 604 -16.04 -24.54 -31.45
CA LYS A 604 -15.67 -24.72 -32.86
C LYS A 604 -14.15 -24.77 -33.08
N ALA A 605 -13.34 -24.50 -32.04
CA ALA A 605 -11.90 -24.53 -32.16
C ALA A 605 -11.38 -25.94 -32.43
N THR A 606 -10.51 -26.09 -33.45
CA THR A 606 -9.92 -27.38 -33.85
C THR A 606 -8.42 -27.48 -33.52
N PHE A 607 -7.82 -26.43 -32.96
CA PHE A 607 -6.41 -26.41 -32.57
C PHE A 607 -6.22 -27.04 -31.19
N LYS A 608 -4.99 -27.52 -30.93
CA LYS A 608 -4.61 -28.09 -29.63
C LYS A 608 -4.46 -26.97 -28.60
N SER A 609 -5.22 -27.04 -27.51
CA SER A 609 -5.22 -26.00 -26.47
C SER A 609 -3.86 -25.85 -25.77
N GLY A 610 -3.16 -26.97 -25.49
CA GLY A 610 -1.83 -26.94 -24.84
C GLY A 610 -0.70 -26.32 -25.68
N GLU A 611 -0.95 -25.96 -26.94
CA GLU A 611 0.02 -25.32 -27.84
C GLU A 611 -0.33 -23.84 -28.15
N ASN A 612 -1.48 -23.34 -27.67
CA ASN A 612 -2.01 -22.03 -28.04
C ASN A 612 -2.30 -21.15 -26.83
N VAL A 613 -2.01 -19.85 -26.96
CA VAL A 613 -2.29 -18.87 -25.92
C VAL A 613 -3.79 -18.57 -25.88
N ILE A 614 -4.38 -18.62 -24.69
CA ILE A 614 -5.80 -18.37 -24.45
C ILE A 614 -6.07 -17.20 -23.50
N ALA A 615 -5.10 -16.86 -22.64
CA ALA A 615 -5.20 -15.75 -21.71
C ALA A 615 -3.85 -15.05 -21.51
N GLY A 616 -3.90 -13.79 -21.06
CA GLY A 616 -2.72 -12.95 -20.86
C GLY A 616 -1.92 -13.28 -19.60
N ASN A 617 -1.35 -12.24 -19.01
CA ASN A 617 -0.42 -12.28 -17.88
C ASN A 617 -1.12 -12.11 -16.53
N VAL A 618 -0.39 -12.37 -15.44
CA VAL A 618 -0.73 -11.93 -14.06
C VAL A 618 -2.10 -12.47 -13.62
N ILE A 619 -2.44 -13.66 -14.08
CA ILE A 619 -3.69 -14.36 -13.76
C ILE A 619 -3.69 -14.79 -12.30
N GLY A 620 -4.81 -14.62 -11.60
CA GLY A 620 -4.94 -15.02 -10.20
C GLY A 620 -4.10 -14.18 -9.23
N TYR A 621 -3.68 -12.97 -9.62
CA TYR A 621 -2.84 -12.12 -8.79
C TYR A 621 -3.50 -11.82 -7.44
N GLY A 622 -2.86 -12.23 -6.34
CA GLY A 622 -3.35 -11.96 -4.99
C GLY A 622 -4.61 -12.73 -4.60
N ALA A 623 -4.95 -13.80 -5.32
CA ALA A 623 -6.13 -14.62 -5.04
C ALA A 623 -6.11 -15.20 -3.63
N THR A 624 -7.21 -15.12 -2.90
CA THR A 624 -7.31 -15.60 -1.50
C THR A 624 -8.04 -16.94 -1.39
N SER A 625 -8.97 -17.22 -2.30
CA SER A 625 -9.75 -18.46 -2.36
C SER A 625 -10.50 -18.52 -3.69
N GLY A 626 -11.04 -19.69 -4.03
CA GLY A 626 -11.77 -19.91 -5.28
C GLY A 626 -10.99 -20.76 -6.29
N GLU A 627 -11.51 -20.86 -7.50
CA GLU A 627 -11.04 -21.79 -8.52
C GLU A 627 -10.81 -21.12 -9.87
N ILE A 628 -9.66 -21.41 -10.49
CA ILE A 628 -9.24 -20.87 -11.78
C ILE A 628 -8.92 -22.05 -12.70
N TYR A 629 -9.70 -22.24 -13.76
CA TYR A 629 -9.54 -23.36 -14.68
C TYR A 629 -9.32 -22.86 -16.11
N ILE A 630 -8.12 -23.03 -16.65
CA ILE A 630 -7.76 -22.50 -17.97
C ILE A 630 -7.28 -23.61 -18.91
N ARG A 631 -8.07 -23.90 -19.94
CA ARG A 631 -7.72 -24.85 -21.00
C ARG A 631 -6.94 -24.17 -22.11
N GLY A 632 -5.65 -23.96 -21.87
CA GLY A 632 -4.70 -23.46 -22.85
C GLY A 632 -3.43 -22.90 -22.20
N VAL A 633 -2.57 -22.28 -23.01
CA VAL A 633 -1.36 -21.62 -22.55
C VAL A 633 -1.67 -20.18 -22.12
N VAL A 634 -1.03 -19.71 -21.06
CA VAL A 634 -1.17 -18.33 -20.58
C VAL A 634 0.18 -17.61 -20.53
N GLY A 635 0.14 -16.30 -20.33
CA GLY A 635 1.32 -15.44 -20.25
C GLY A 635 2.15 -15.61 -18.98
N GLU A 636 2.89 -14.55 -18.66
CA GLU A 636 3.81 -14.48 -17.52
C GLU A 636 3.08 -14.30 -16.19
N ARG A 637 3.79 -14.62 -15.08
CA ARG A 637 3.34 -14.34 -13.70
C ARG A 637 2.01 -14.98 -13.32
N PHE A 638 1.73 -16.15 -13.89
CA PHE A 638 0.58 -16.95 -13.51
C PHE A 638 0.60 -17.25 -12.00
N CYS A 639 -0.49 -16.94 -11.31
CA CYS A 639 -0.65 -17.08 -9.86
C CYS A 639 0.40 -16.36 -9.01
N VAL A 640 0.93 -15.22 -9.50
CA VAL A 640 1.77 -14.33 -8.68
C VAL A 640 1.01 -13.94 -7.41
N ARG A 641 1.65 -14.04 -6.25
CA ARG A 641 1.04 -13.75 -4.94
C ARG A 641 -0.25 -14.55 -4.65
N ASN A 642 -0.48 -15.72 -5.25
CA ASN A 642 -1.60 -16.57 -4.86
C ASN A 642 -1.48 -16.95 -3.37
N SER A 643 -2.57 -16.78 -2.65
CA SER A 643 -2.67 -16.90 -1.19
C SER A 643 -3.64 -18.01 -0.76
N GLY A 644 -4.38 -18.62 -1.69
CA GLY A 644 -5.33 -19.67 -1.33
C GLY A 644 -6.25 -20.20 -2.43
N ALA A 645 -6.16 -19.69 -3.66
CA ALA A 645 -6.94 -20.23 -4.77
C ALA A 645 -6.34 -21.53 -5.33
N ILE A 646 -7.22 -22.33 -5.91
CA ILE A 646 -6.86 -23.50 -6.71
C ILE A 646 -6.82 -23.09 -8.17
N ALA A 647 -5.73 -23.36 -8.87
CA ALA A 647 -5.59 -23.04 -10.29
C ALA A 647 -5.09 -24.24 -11.09
N VAL A 648 -5.72 -24.55 -12.22
CA VAL A 648 -5.28 -25.60 -13.15
C VAL A 648 -5.19 -25.02 -14.57
N VAL A 649 -4.05 -25.23 -15.23
CA VAL A 649 -3.72 -24.63 -16.54
C VAL A 649 -2.90 -25.60 -17.41
N GLU A 650 -2.98 -25.47 -18.74
CA GLU A 650 -2.25 -26.36 -19.67
C GLU A 650 -0.86 -25.86 -20.06
N GLY A 651 -0.47 -24.64 -19.69
CA GLY A 651 0.89 -24.13 -19.84
C GLY A 651 1.01 -22.67 -19.43
N ILE A 652 2.20 -22.25 -19.02
CA ILE A 652 2.45 -20.90 -18.50
C ILE A 652 3.75 -20.30 -19.05
N GLY A 653 3.83 -18.97 -19.06
CA GLY A 653 5.05 -18.22 -19.35
C GLY A 653 6.03 -18.17 -18.16
N ASP A 654 6.91 -17.17 -18.16
CA ASP A 654 7.93 -16.97 -17.13
C ASP A 654 7.30 -16.53 -15.79
N HIS A 655 8.02 -16.75 -14.68
CA HIS A 655 7.65 -16.25 -13.35
C HIS A 655 6.35 -16.82 -12.76
N GLY A 656 5.96 -18.04 -13.15
CA GLY A 656 4.82 -18.73 -12.52
C GLY A 656 5.00 -18.91 -11.02
N CYS A 657 3.92 -18.76 -10.25
CA CYS A 657 3.88 -18.88 -8.79
C CYS A 657 4.83 -17.94 -8.03
N GLU A 658 5.28 -16.84 -8.67
CA GLU A 658 6.13 -15.83 -8.03
C GLU A 658 5.47 -15.30 -6.75
N TYR A 659 6.18 -15.29 -5.63
CA TYR A 659 5.67 -14.86 -4.32
C TYR A 659 4.41 -15.58 -3.82
N MET A 660 4.05 -16.77 -4.32
CA MET A 660 2.88 -17.51 -3.82
C MET A 660 3.06 -17.88 -2.34
N THR A 661 2.01 -17.67 -1.53
CA THR A 661 2.00 -17.91 -0.06
C THR A 661 0.98 -18.94 0.39
N GLY A 662 0.13 -19.42 -0.53
CA GLY A 662 -0.90 -20.42 -0.26
C GLY A 662 -1.66 -20.83 -1.52
N GLY A 663 -2.52 -21.84 -1.39
CA GLY A 663 -3.29 -22.39 -2.51
C GLY A 663 -2.61 -23.56 -3.20
N THR A 664 -3.23 -24.02 -4.29
CA THR A 664 -2.78 -25.15 -5.09
C THR A 664 -2.73 -24.77 -6.56
N VAL A 665 -1.58 -24.92 -7.21
CA VAL A 665 -1.43 -24.68 -8.64
C VAL A 665 -1.09 -26.00 -9.34
N VAL A 666 -1.72 -26.28 -10.47
CA VAL A 666 -1.45 -27.45 -11.30
C VAL A 666 -1.19 -26.99 -12.74
N VAL A 667 -0.02 -27.29 -13.26
CA VAL A 667 0.38 -26.97 -14.64
C VAL A 667 0.54 -28.27 -15.42
N LEU A 668 -0.34 -28.48 -16.39
CA LEU A 668 -0.44 -29.69 -17.21
C LEU A 668 0.36 -29.59 -18.53
N GLY A 669 1.39 -28.76 -18.56
CA GLY A 669 2.25 -28.60 -19.74
C GLY A 669 3.43 -27.68 -19.47
N ARG A 670 3.87 -26.94 -20.51
CA ARG A 670 5.13 -26.17 -20.45
C ARG A 670 5.13 -25.10 -19.38
N THR A 671 6.32 -24.83 -18.84
CA THR A 671 6.57 -23.81 -17.82
C THR A 671 7.74 -22.93 -18.23
N GLY A 672 7.61 -21.61 -18.08
CA GLY A 672 8.69 -20.65 -18.32
C GLY A 672 9.72 -20.58 -17.19
N ARG A 673 10.70 -19.68 -17.34
CA ARG A 673 11.85 -19.53 -16.43
C ARG A 673 11.47 -18.90 -15.09
N ASN A 674 12.35 -19.07 -14.10
CA ASN A 674 12.25 -18.45 -12.78
C ASN A 674 10.91 -18.78 -12.06
N PHE A 675 10.40 -19.99 -12.29
CA PHE A 675 9.20 -20.50 -11.62
C PHE A 675 9.43 -20.59 -10.11
N ALA A 676 8.40 -20.26 -9.33
CA ALA A 676 8.38 -20.30 -7.86
C ALA A 676 9.37 -19.35 -7.16
N ALA A 677 9.89 -18.33 -7.86
CA ALA A 677 10.74 -17.31 -7.23
C ALA A 677 9.99 -16.59 -6.09
N GLY A 678 10.58 -16.60 -4.88
CA GLY A 678 9.95 -16.03 -3.69
C GLY A 678 8.71 -16.78 -3.19
N MET A 679 8.39 -17.96 -3.73
CA MET A 679 7.27 -18.79 -3.26
C MET A 679 7.55 -19.27 -1.83
N SER A 680 6.72 -18.84 -0.89
CA SER A 680 6.89 -19.07 0.54
C SER A 680 5.76 -19.88 1.18
N GLY A 681 4.73 -20.24 0.42
CA GLY A 681 3.70 -21.20 0.83
C GLY A 681 2.82 -21.71 -0.30
N GLY A 682 2.07 -22.77 -0.03
CA GLY A 682 1.22 -23.46 -1.00
C GLY A 682 1.91 -24.65 -1.70
N ARG A 683 1.22 -25.25 -2.67
CA ARG A 683 1.69 -26.42 -3.43
C ARG A 683 1.56 -26.18 -4.92
N ALA A 684 2.59 -26.47 -5.70
CA ALA A 684 2.52 -26.44 -7.15
C ALA A 684 2.85 -27.81 -7.75
N PHE A 685 1.98 -28.34 -8.61
CA PHE A 685 2.12 -29.63 -9.28
C PHE A 685 2.40 -29.40 -10.77
N MET A 686 3.46 -30.00 -11.27
CA MET A 686 4.01 -29.69 -12.59
C MET A 686 4.17 -30.98 -13.40
N LEU A 687 3.50 -31.07 -14.54
CA LEU A 687 3.70 -32.16 -15.49
C LEU A 687 5.02 -31.96 -16.25
N ASP A 688 5.87 -33.00 -16.26
CA ASP A 688 7.14 -33.04 -17.00
C ASP A 688 8.04 -31.81 -16.72
N ILE A 689 8.26 -31.51 -15.43
CA ILE A 689 8.99 -30.31 -15.00
C ILE A 689 10.42 -30.27 -15.56
N ASN A 690 10.83 -29.10 -16.05
CA ASN A 690 12.24 -28.80 -16.31
C ASN A 690 12.83 -28.08 -15.09
N ALA A 691 13.78 -28.73 -14.41
CA ALA A 691 14.43 -28.17 -13.21
C ALA A 691 15.18 -26.86 -13.47
N ASP A 692 15.72 -26.64 -14.67
CA ASP A 692 16.46 -25.41 -15.01
C ASP A 692 15.58 -24.16 -15.01
N ASN A 693 14.26 -24.35 -15.13
CA ASN A 693 13.30 -23.27 -15.12
C ASN A 693 12.82 -22.91 -13.70
N VAL A 694 13.17 -23.70 -12.67
CA VAL A 694 12.73 -23.49 -11.29
C VAL A 694 13.77 -22.67 -10.53
N ASN A 695 13.32 -21.62 -9.86
CA ASN A 695 14.14 -20.91 -8.88
C ASN A 695 14.16 -21.71 -7.57
N THR A 696 15.29 -22.32 -7.24
CA THR A 696 15.44 -23.20 -6.08
C THR A 696 15.83 -22.46 -4.78
N ASP A 697 15.81 -21.13 -4.75
CA ASP A 697 16.28 -20.35 -3.58
C ASP A 697 15.47 -20.69 -2.32
N MET A 698 14.16 -20.95 -2.46
CA MET A 698 13.24 -21.21 -1.35
C MET A 698 12.48 -22.54 -1.46
N VAL A 699 12.48 -23.19 -2.63
CA VAL A 699 11.64 -24.36 -2.91
C VAL A 699 12.47 -25.57 -3.31
N ASP A 700 11.90 -26.76 -3.09
CA ASP A 700 12.43 -28.04 -3.53
C ASP A 700 11.48 -28.69 -4.53
N ILE A 701 12.04 -29.49 -5.45
CA ILE A 701 11.28 -30.32 -6.40
C ILE A 701 11.23 -31.75 -5.84
N LEU A 702 10.02 -32.25 -5.60
CA LEU A 702 9.75 -33.50 -4.92
C LEU A 702 8.83 -34.39 -5.77
N ALA A 703 8.89 -35.70 -5.56
CA ALA A 703 7.85 -36.60 -6.07
C ALA A 703 6.51 -36.33 -5.35
N VAL A 704 5.38 -36.56 -6.03
CA VAL A 704 4.07 -36.38 -5.40
C VAL A 704 3.87 -37.38 -4.25
N PRO A 705 3.73 -36.90 -3.00
CA PRO A 705 3.58 -37.76 -1.84
C PRO A 705 2.20 -38.43 -1.84
N GLN A 706 2.11 -39.60 -1.19
CA GLN A 706 0.93 -40.47 -1.28
C GLN A 706 -0.36 -39.81 -0.82
N ASP A 707 -0.30 -38.98 0.23
CA ASP A 707 -1.42 -38.22 0.79
C ASP A 707 -1.96 -37.13 -0.15
N GLN A 708 -1.18 -36.71 -1.15
CA GLN A 708 -1.57 -35.68 -2.12
C GLN A 708 -2.09 -36.26 -3.44
N ARG A 709 -1.93 -37.56 -3.71
CA ARG A 709 -2.28 -38.17 -5.02
C ARG A 709 -3.77 -38.07 -5.32
N GLU A 710 -4.64 -38.44 -4.38
CA GLU A 710 -6.09 -38.36 -4.58
C GLU A 710 -6.60 -36.92 -4.66
N VAL A 711 -5.99 -36.00 -3.90
CA VAL A 711 -6.30 -34.56 -3.95
C VAL A 711 -5.99 -34.00 -5.34
N LEU A 712 -4.80 -34.30 -5.86
CA LEU A 712 -4.39 -33.90 -7.21
C LEU A 712 -5.30 -34.50 -8.28
N LYS A 713 -5.62 -35.80 -8.18
CA LYS A 713 -6.56 -36.47 -9.10
C LYS A 713 -7.92 -35.79 -9.12
N SER A 714 -8.42 -35.36 -7.96
CA SER A 714 -9.68 -34.62 -7.83
C SER A 714 -9.61 -33.26 -8.54
N HIS A 715 -8.53 -32.49 -8.37
CA HIS A 715 -8.34 -31.21 -9.07
C HIS A 715 -8.30 -31.38 -10.60
N ILE A 716 -7.56 -32.37 -11.10
CA ILE A 716 -7.48 -32.64 -12.54
C ILE A 716 -8.82 -33.16 -13.08
N SER A 717 -9.54 -33.98 -12.31
CA SER A 717 -10.88 -34.47 -12.68
C SER A 717 -11.89 -33.34 -12.78
N LYS A 718 -11.89 -32.40 -11.83
CA LYS A 718 -12.75 -31.22 -11.85
C LYS A 718 -12.39 -30.29 -13.02
N PHE A 719 -11.10 -30.08 -13.27
CA PHE A 719 -10.63 -29.34 -14.42
C PHE A 719 -11.11 -29.97 -15.75
N HIS A 720 -11.00 -31.29 -15.90
CA HIS A 720 -11.53 -32.00 -17.07
C HIS A 720 -13.04 -31.82 -17.22
N ALA A 721 -13.80 -31.96 -16.12
CA ALA A 721 -15.25 -31.81 -16.14
C ALA A 721 -15.70 -30.39 -16.54
N GLU A 722 -14.99 -29.35 -16.09
CA GLU A 722 -15.33 -27.95 -16.39
C GLU A 722 -14.84 -27.50 -17.78
N THR A 723 -13.76 -28.08 -18.30
CA THR A 723 -13.10 -27.56 -19.52
C THR A 723 -13.14 -28.50 -20.73
N GLY A 724 -13.37 -29.79 -20.52
CA GLY A 724 -13.20 -30.82 -21.53
C GLY A 724 -11.75 -31.01 -21.99
N SER A 725 -10.75 -30.65 -21.16
CA SER A 725 -9.33 -30.79 -21.51
C SER A 725 -8.97 -32.23 -21.91
N GLU A 726 -8.36 -32.38 -23.09
CA GLU A 726 -7.87 -33.66 -23.62
C GLU A 726 -6.65 -34.15 -22.83
N ILE A 727 -5.72 -33.25 -22.48
CA ILE A 727 -4.54 -33.56 -21.67
C ILE A 727 -4.97 -34.13 -20.31
N ALA A 728 -5.93 -33.48 -19.64
CA ALA A 728 -6.45 -33.96 -18.37
C ALA A 728 -7.13 -35.34 -18.54
N SER A 729 -7.87 -35.55 -19.63
CA SER A 729 -8.49 -36.85 -19.93
C SER A 729 -7.45 -37.96 -20.08
N GLU A 730 -6.35 -37.70 -20.79
CA GLU A 730 -5.26 -38.66 -20.99
C GLU A 730 -4.57 -39.03 -19.68
N LEU A 731 -4.24 -38.03 -18.84
CA LEU A 731 -3.63 -38.26 -17.53
C LEU A 731 -4.53 -39.10 -16.61
N LEU A 732 -5.85 -38.88 -16.66
CA LEU A 732 -6.81 -39.60 -15.83
C LEU A 732 -7.02 -41.06 -16.26
N LYS A 733 -6.87 -41.37 -17.57
CA LYS A 733 -7.01 -42.74 -18.09
C LYS A 733 -5.91 -43.67 -17.59
N SER A 734 -4.69 -43.17 -17.46
CA SER A 734 -3.51 -43.93 -17.00
C SER A 734 -2.89 -43.26 -15.76
N TRP A 735 -3.70 -43.07 -14.71
CA TRP A 735 -3.32 -42.28 -13.54
C TRP A 735 -2.06 -42.79 -12.83
N ASP A 736 -1.95 -44.10 -12.63
CA ASP A 736 -0.84 -44.71 -11.89
C ASP A 736 0.51 -44.54 -12.59
N GLU A 737 0.51 -44.43 -13.91
CA GLU A 737 1.70 -44.11 -14.71
C GLU A 737 1.93 -42.60 -14.76
N SER A 738 0.86 -41.84 -15.00
CA SER A 738 0.90 -40.38 -15.18
C SER A 738 1.40 -39.64 -13.94
N ILE A 739 1.11 -40.15 -12.74
CA ILE A 739 1.56 -39.52 -11.49
C ILE A 739 3.09 -39.47 -11.36
N SER A 740 3.82 -40.40 -12.00
CA SER A 740 5.28 -40.41 -11.99
C SER A 740 5.91 -39.26 -12.80
N ARG A 741 5.14 -38.68 -13.72
CA ARG A 741 5.53 -37.52 -14.54
C ARG A 741 5.23 -36.18 -13.86
N ILE A 742 4.46 -36.20 -12.78
CA ILE A 742 4.09 -35.00 -12.05
C ILE A 742 5.06 -34.82 -10.88
N SER A 743 5.64 -33.63 -10.77
CA SER A 743 6.47 -33.23 -9.64
C SER A 743 5.74 -32.21 -8.77
N LEU A 744 6.00 -32.23 -7.46
CA LEU A 744 5.56 -31.24 -6.49
C LEU A 744 6.70 -30.24 -6.26
N VAL A 745 6.44 -28.95 -6.48
CA VAL A 745 7.31 -27.85 -6.05
C VAL A 745 6.78 -27.33 -4.73
N MET A 746 7.61 -27.38 -3.68
CA MET A 746 7.22 -27.06 -2.31
C MET A 746 8.23 -26.16 -1.59
N PRO A 747 7.80 -25.06 -0.94
CA PRO A 747 8.70 -24.21 -0.15
C PRO A 747 9.19 -24.90 1.11
N ARG A 748 10.49 -24.77 1.41
CA ARG A 748 11.14 -25.40 2.56
C ARG A 748 10.57 -24.93 3.89
N ASP A 749 10.39 -23.63 4.06
CA ASP A 749 9.86 -23.05 5.31
C ASP A 749 8.41 -23.45 5.56
N TYR A 750 7.62 -23.46 4.49
CA TYR A 750 6.24 -23.95 4.53
C TYR A 750 6.17 -25.43 4.94
N ALA A 751 7.02 -26.28 4.35
CA ALA A 751 7.10 -27.70 4.72
C ALA A 751 7.46 -27.89 6.21
N ARG A 752 8.45 -27.13 6.71
CA ARG A 752 8.85 -27.15 8.14
C ARG A 752 7.70 -26.75 9.06
N VAL A 753 6.95 -25.70 8.71
CA VAL A 753 5.79 -25.25 9.50
C VAL A 753 4.68 -26.29 9.50
N LEU A 754 4.36 -26.89 8.34
CA LEU A 754 3.36 -27.96 8.27
C LEU A 754 3.73 -29.17 9.12
N GLU A 755 4.99 -29.60 9.08
CA GLU A 755 5.50 -30.69 9.91
C GLU A 755 5.40 -30.35 11.41
N ALA A 756 5.75 -29.10 11.79
CA ALA A 756 5.63 -28.63 13.15
C ALA A 756 4.16 -28.60 13.64
N MET A 757 3.23 -28.16 12.79
CA MET A 757 1.79 -28.18 13.07
C MET A 757 1.27 -29.61 13.24
N GLU A 758 1.70 -30.53 12.40
CA GLU A 758 1.31 -31.94 12.49
C GLU A 758 1.86 -32.58 13.77
N ARG A 759 3.14 -32.31 14.11
CA ARG A 759 3.75 -32.77 15.36
C ARG A 759 3.04 -32.22 16.59
N ALA A 760 2.75 -30.92 16.62
CA ALA A 760 2.01 -30.29 17.71
C ALA A 760 0.62 -30.93 17.88
N THR A 761 -0.06 -31.21 16.77
CA THR A 761 -1.37 -31.89 16.78
C THR A 761 -1.25 -33.31 17.34
N ARG A 762 -0.23 -34.06 16.93
CA ARG A 762 0.05 -35.43 17.39
C ARG A 762 0.42 -35.49 18.87
N GLU A 763 1.13 -34.49 19.37
CA GLU A 763 1.63 -34.40 20.75
C GLU A 763 0.69 -33.64 21.70
N GLY A 764 -0.42 -33.07 21.20
CA GLY A 764 -1.37 -32.28 22.00
C GLY A 764 -0.81 -30.94 22.49
N LEU A 765 0.18 -30.38 21.79
CA LEU A 765 0.80 -29.09 22.13
C LEU A 765 0.02 -27.91 21.52
N PRO A 766 0.06 -26.71 22.13
CA PRO A 766 -0.52 -25.51 21.53
C PRO A 766 0.17 -25.16 20.20
N ILE A 767 -0.52 -25.44 19.09
CA ILE A 767 -0.01 -25.29 17.72
C ILE A 767 0.62 -23.91 17.51
N ASP A 768 -0.12 -22.86 17.88
CA ASP A 768 0.30 -21.46 17.69
C ASP A 768 1.63 -21.13 18.39
N LYS A 769 1.81 -21.61 19.61
CA LYS A 769 3.03 -21.37 20.37
C LYS A 769 4.21 -22.12 19.74
N PHE A 770 3.96 -23.37 19.36
CA PHE A 770 4.98 -24.24 18.80
C PHE A 770 5.47 -23.79 17.42
N VAL A 771 4.55 -23.34 16.57
CA VAL A 771 4.90 -22.79 15.25
C VAL A 771 5.77 -21.53 15.41
N MET A 772 5.45 -20.66 16.37
CA MET A 772 6.27 -19.47 16.62
C MET A 772 7.65 -19.78 17.23
N GLU A 773 7.79 -20.88 17.99
CA GLU A 773 9.09 -21.36 18.48
C GLU A 773 9.99 -21.88 17.35
N VAL A 774 9.41 -22.50 16.31
CA VAL A 774 10.15 -23.01 15.14
C VAL A 774 10.49 -21.89 14.15
N ALA A 775 9.73 -20.80 14.15
CA ALA A 775 9.95 -19.63 13.29
C ALA A 775 10.93 -18.59 13.85
N GLY A 776 11.33 -18.72 15.13
CA GLY A 776 12.15 -17.78 15.87
C GLY A 776 13.65 -17.88 15.62
#